data_AF-A0A2Z5J6N5-F1
#
_entry.id   AF-A0A2Z5J6N5-F1
#
_cell.length_a   1.000
_cell.length_b   1.000
_cell.length_c   1.000
_cell.angle_alpha   90.00
_cell.angle_beta   90.00
_cell.angle_gamma   90.00
#
_symmetry.space_group_name_H-M   'P 1'
#
loop_
_entity.id
_entity.type
_entity.pdbx_description
1 polymer ?
#
loop_
_entity_poly.entity_id
_entity_poly.type
_entity_poly.pdbx_seq_one_letter_code
_entity_poly.pdbx_strand_id
1 'polypeptide(L)'
;MARGRLRIYLGAAPGVGKTYTMLAEGQRLRSRGADVVVGFVEPHGRRPTAAMAAGLETIARRTLSHRGALFTEMDLDAVLARSPQVALVDELAHSNVPGARNAKRWQDVEELLAAGIDVVTTLNVQHLESLNDVVRQITGVAQRETLPDEVARRADQIELVDLPPEVLRRRMVHGDIYPPDRIESALTHYFRVGNLTALREIALLWLADRVEEGLQRYRAEHGIVAPWETRERILVSLSGGPEGETLIRRAARISARTPGTELLALHVVPEDGLTRDDPVVLDTQRTLVESLGGTYHQTSGEDTVDALLQFAEAENVTQIVLGASRHGRLASLLRAGVGERTIKGSGPIDVHIVTHREAAGPAAVRIPHPIRGTGPRRSWAALVGAVMLLPVLTLLLTALRGHLDLSSDLVIYLLAVVVVALVGGLLPALFAAVAAALLADYYFIAPVHSLAIERPDEITALVVFIATAALVGTAAGTAAQRTYQAVRATSEARALSRLAAATMRGQDLTALVEQIRENFGLSAISLLERDPEASPAPRWYVVASAGERPPEKPYEADVESPVDDNLTLAARGSGLSTEDQRVLAACAAELGLAHARGRIAGRSGGTDTFADAERTRASLLLAAGRDLRAPLHTAEAALVRLRHRRADAPAPEEAQLLDAARAAVHRAAQLVTDLDDVSRLHAGAFDLYLRPVDLNEVLGAALDDLGPGGHSIVLHLPEQLPDVIADAALLTRALTALGADALRHSPPDRPPVFTAEVRAGRVKIRVKDGVPVRGPELGAAASRAPGTRADSLALRLSRDLAEAMDGILETTTEGPAFSAMLTLPSSAPGGSATSGRVE
;
A
#
# COMPACT_ATOMS: atom_id res chain seq x y z
N MET A 1 -27.79 -46.87 5.00
CA MET A 1 -26.42 -46.61 5.49
C MET A 1 -26.05 -45.19 5.11
N ALA A 2 -25.24 -44.49 5.90
CA ALA A 2 -24.77 -43.16 5.53
C ALA A 2 -23.84 -43.28 4.30
N ARG A 3 -23.97 -42.36 3.36
CA ARG A 3 -23.08 -42.28 2.19
C ARG A 3 -21.65 -41.95 2.68
N GLY A 4 -20.64 -42.56 2.07
CA GLY A 4 -19.23 -42.29 2.34
C GLY A 4 -18.84 -40.87 1.94
N ARG A 5 -17.71 -40.39 2.47
CA ARG A 5 -17.17 -39.05 2.24
C ARG A 5 -16.12 -39.04 1.13
N LEU A 6 -16.16 -38.02 0.31
CA LEU A 6 -15.22 -37.81 -0.80
C LEU A 6 -14.23 -36.69 -0.47
N ARG A 7 -12.94 -37.02 -0.48
CA ARG A 7 -11.84 -36.06 -0.37
C ARG A 7 -11.03 -36.01 -1.68
N ILE A 8 -10.87 -34.81 -2.23
CA ILE A 8 -10.14 -34.59 -3.49
C ILE A 8 -8.88 -33.76 -3.23
N TYR A 9 -7.73 -34.28 -3.65
CA TYR A 9 -6.51 -33.50 -3.80
C TYR A 9 -6.45 -32.89 -5.20
N LEU A 10 -6.78 -31.60 -5.28
CA LEU A 10 -6.77 -30.82 -6.52
C LEU A 10 -5.36 -30.31 -6.79
N GLY A 11 -4.92 -30.28 -8.05
CA GLY A 11 -3.65 -29.66 -8.43
C GLY A 11 -3.73 -28.93 -9.76
N ALA A 12 -2.90 -27.90 -9.89
CA ALA A 12 -2.83 -27.09 -11.11
C ALA A 12 -2.32 -27.88 -12.33
N ALA A 13 -1.37 -28.79 -12.10
CA ALA A 13 -0.71 -29.55 -13.16
C ALA A 13 -0.24 -30.94 -12.69
N PRO A 14 0.10 -31.87 -13.61
CA PRO A 14 0.79 -33.09 -13.27
C PRO A 14 2.15 -32.81 -12.62
N GLY A 15 2.54 -33.60 -11.61
CA GLY A 15 3.84 -33.49 -10.94
C GLY A 15 3.90 -32.58 -9.71
N VAL A 16 2.83 -31.86 -9.36
CA VAL A 16 2.78 -31.03 -8.14
C VAL A 16 2.82 -31.85 -6.84
N GLY A 17 2.49 -33.15 -6.90
CA GLY A 17 2.59 -34.07 -5.75
C GLY A 17 1.28 -34.72 -5.30
N LYS A 18 0.15 -34.52 -5.98
CA LYS A 18 -1.18 -35.04 -5.56
C LYS A 18 -1.19 -36.50 -5.11
N THR A 19 -0.68 -37.42 -5.93
CA THR A 19 -0.64 -38.86 -5.59
C THR A 19 0.20 -39.14 -4.34
N TYR A 20 1.31 -38.42 -4.17
CA TYR A 20 2.15 -38.53 -2.98
C TYR A 20 1.38 -38.05 -1.74
N THR A 21 0.69 -36.91 -1.83
CA THR A 21 -0.14 -36.37 -0.75
C THR A 21 -1.29 -37.31 -0.39
N MET A 22 -1.98 -37.88 -1.39
CA MET A 22 -3.04 -38.88 -1.17
C MET A 22 -2.53 -40.13 -0.44
N LEU A 23 -1.36 -40.66 -0.83
CA LEU A 23 -0.74 -41.80 -0.16
C LEU A 23 -0.28 -41.45 1.25
N ALA A 24 0.29 -40.25 1.46
CA ALA A 24 0.67 -39.76 2.78
C ALA A 24 -0.54 -39.68 3.72
N GLU A 25 -1.67 -39.23 3.20
CA GLU A 25 -2.93 -39.21 3.93
C GLU A 25 -3.42 -40.62 4.27
N GLY A 26 -3.34 -41.56 3.31
CA GLY A 26 -3.65 -42.97 3.55
C GLY A 26 -2.80 -43.58 4.67
N GLN A 27 -1.48 -43.33 4.66
CA GLN A 27 -0.57 -43.77 5.72
C GLN A 27 -0.93 -43.15 7.08
N ARG A 28 -1.30 -41.87 7.10
CA ARG A 28 -1.71 -41.16 8.31
C ARG A 28 -3.03 -41.69 8.88
N LEU A 29 -4.00 -42.02 8.03
CA LEU A 29 -5.27 -42.62 8.45
C LEU A 29 -5.05 -44.02 9.01
N ARG A 30 -4.21 -44.82 8.34
CA ARG A 30 -3.86 -46.16 8.81
C ARG A 30 -3.09 -46.14 10.14
N SER A 31 -2.14 -45.20 10.32
CA SER A 31 -1.41 -45.09 11.59
C SER A 31 -2.31 -44.70 12.78
N ARG A 32 -3.48 -44.11 12.49
CA ARG A 32 -4.55 -43.84 13.47
C ARG A 32 -5.53 -45.01 13.65
N GLY A 33 -5.28 -46.14 12.99
CA GLY A 33 -6.09 -47.36 13.10
C GLY A 33 -7.26 -47.46 12.12
N ALA A 34 -7.38 -46.57 11.12
CA ALA A 34 -8.40 -46.71 10.08
C ALA A 34 -8.07 -47.87 9.12
N ASP A 35 -9.11 -48.54 8.61
CA ASP A 35 -8.98 -49.58 7.58
C ASP A 35 -8.86 -48.93 6.19
N VAL A 36 -7.63 -48.85 5.68
CA VAL A 36 -7.30 -48.15 4.43
C VAL A 36 -6.78 -49.13 3.38
N VAL A 37 -7.37 -49.07 2.19
CA VAL A 37 -6.99 -49.89 1.05
C VAL A 37 -6.69 -49.01 -0.16
N VAL A 38 -5.64 -49.38 -0.92
CA VAL A 38 -5.34 -48.79 -2.23
C VAL A 38 -6.19 -49.53 -3.27
N GLY A 39 -7.22 -48.85 -3.78
CA GLY A 39 -8.06 -49.36 -4.87
C GLY A 39 -7.37 -49.17 -6.23
N PHE A 40 -6.79 -47.99 -6.46
CA PHE A 40 -5.99 -47.72 -7.66
C PHE A 40 -4.99 -46.60 -7.41
N VAL A 41 -3.72 -46.82 -7.72
CA VAL A 41 -2.66 -45.80 -7.71
C VAL A 41 -1.72 -46.07 -8.86
N GLU A 42 -1.42 -45.06 -9.67
CA GLU A 42 -0.41 -45.14 -10.74
C GLU A 42 0.86 -44.41 -10.29
N PRO A 43 1.93 -45.11 -9.86
CA PRO A 43 3.14 -44.46 -9.36
C PRO A 43 3.97 -43.81 -10.47
N HIS A 44 3.64 -44.01 -11.76
CA HIS A 44 4.32 -43.42 -12.92
C HIS A 44 5.86 -43.58 -12.86
N GLY A 45 6.36 -44.70 -12.31
CA GLY A 45 7.78 -44.99 -12.15
C GLY A 45 8.51 -44.25 -11.01
N ARG A 46 7.80 -43.49 -10.16
CA ARG A 46 8.39 -42.63 -9.12
C ARG A 46 8.73 -43.42 -7.86
N ARG A 47 10.03 -43.59 -7.57
CA ARG A 47 10.53 -44.30 -6.36
C ARG A 47 9.94 -43.77 -5.05
N PRO A 48 9.83 -42.44 -4.80
CA PRO A 48 9.25 -41.92 -3.56
C PRO A 48 7.76 -42.25 -3.41
N THR A 49 7.00 -42.20 -4.50
CA THR A 49 5.57 -42.53 -4.51
C THR A 49 5.35 -44.02 -4.27
N ALA A 50 6.16 -44.88 -4.90
CA ALA A 50 6.13 -46.32 -4.66
C ALA A 50 6.49 -46.67 -3.21
N ALA A 51 7.47 -45.97 -2.62
CA ALA A 51 7.82 -46.13 -1.21
C ALA A 51 6.67 -45.71 -0.28
N MET A 52 5.93 -44.65 -0.60
CA MET A 52 4.76 -44.24 0.20
C MET A 52 3.58 -45.19 0.09
N ALA A 53 3.43 -45.89 -1.04
CA ALA A 53 2.44 -46.95 -1.18
C ALA A 53 2.83 -48.21 -0.40
N ALA A 54 4.12 -48.40 -0.09
CA ALA A 54 4.60 -49.58 0.60
C ALA A 54 3.95 -49.72 1.99
N GLY A 55 3.48 -50.93 2.26
CA GLY A 55 2.82 -51.27 3.51
C GLY A 55 1.30 -51.07 3.50
N LEU A 56 0.71 -50.24 2.63
CA LEU A 56 -0.75 -50.15 2.48
C LEU A 56 -1.29 -51.40 1.76
N GLU A 57 -2.41 -51.94 2.23
CA GLU A 57 -3.10 -53.04 1.55
C GLU A 57 -3.51 -52.56 0.15
N THR A 58 -3.16 -53.29 -0.90
CA THR A 58 -3.44 -52.89 -2.29
C THR A 58 -4.24 -53.98 -2.99
N ILE A 59 -5.40 -53.61 -3.55
CA ILE A 59 -6.22 -54.53 -4.34
C ILE A 59 -5.55 -54.73 -5.70
N ALA A 60 -5.50 -56.00 -6.12
CA ALA A 60 -4.95 -56.35 -7.42
C ALA A 60 -5.78 -55.71 -8.54
N ARG A 61 -5.10 -55.08 -9.50
CA ARG A 61 -5.76 -54.46 -10.65
C ARG A 61 -6.37 -55.51 -11.57
N ARG A 62 -7.50 -55.19 -12.17
CA ARG A 62 -8.14 -56.03 -13.19
C ARG A 62 -7.49 -55.80 -14.55
N THR A 63 -7.06 -56.87 -15.20
CA THR A 63 -6.49 -56.79 -16.56
C THR A 63 -7.58 -57.00 -17.61
N LEU A 64 -7.70 -56.07 -18.55
CA LEU A 64 -8.68 -56.09 -19.66
C LEU A 64 -7.94 -56.04 -21.00
N SER A 65 -8.45 -56.75 -22.01
CA SER A 65 -7.93 -56.67 -23.37
C SER A 65 -8.82 -55.77 -24.22
N HIS A 66 -8.23 -54.75 -24.84
CA HIS A 66 -8.93 -53.87 -25.77
C HIS A 66 -8.08 -53.62 -27.01
N ARG A 67 -8.64 -53.88 -28.20
CA ARG A 67 -7.95 -53.73 -29.50
C ARG A 67 -6.57 -54.42 -29.59
N GLY A 68 -6.43 -55.59 -28.95
CA GLY A 68 -5.19 -56.38 -28.96
C GLY A 68 -4.11 -55.93 -27.98
N ALA A 69 -4.33 -54.86 -27.20
CA ALA A 69 -3.47 -54.43 -26.10
C ALA A 69 -4.08 -54.80 -24.74
N LEU A 70 -3.22 -55.07 -23.76
CA LEU A 70 -3.61 -55.32 -22.37
C LEU A 70 -3.55 -54.02 -21.57
N PHE A 71 -4.61 -53.71 -20.85
CA PHE A 71 -4.71 -52.56 -19.95
C PHE A 71 -5.07 -53.04 -18.54
N THR A 72 -4.67 -52.29 -17.52
CA THR A 72 -5.01 -52.57 -16.11
C THR A 72 -5.92 -51.48 -15.57
N GLU A 73 -6.99 -51.86 -14.87
CA GLU A 73 -7.95 -50.96 -14.24
C GLU A 73 -8.18 -51.30 -12.76
N MET A 74 -8.84 -50.38 -12.05
CA MET A 74 -9.35 -50.66 -10.71
C MET A 74 -10.34 -51.82 -10.74
N ASP A 75 -10.18 -52.77 -9.81
CA ASP A 75 -11.18 -53.82 -9.58
C ASP A 75 -12.24 -53.34 -8.58
N LEU A 76 -13.25 -52.62 -9.09
CA LEU A 76 -14.33 -52.05 -8.28
C LEU A 76 -15.04 -53.14 -7.45
N ASP A 77 -15.35 -54.28 -8.05
CA ASP A 77 -16.10 -55.35 -7.38
C ASP A 77 -15.27 -55.94 -6.23
N ALA A 78 -13.95 -56.07 -6.39
CA ALA A 78 -13.06 -56.50 -5.32
C ALA A 78 -12.96 -55.48 -4.17
N VAL A 79 -12.91 -54.18 -4.47
CA VAL A 79 -12.91 -53.12 -3.44
C VAL A 79 -14.23 -53.12 -2.66
N LEU A 80 -15.36 -53.23 -3.35
CA LEU A 80 -16.69 -53.33 -2.73
C LEU A 80 -16.80 -54.57 -1.85
N ALA A 81 -16.36 -55.74 -2.34
CA ALA A 81 -16.37 -56.98 -1.57
C ALA A 81 -15.46 -56.92 -0.33
N ARG A 82 -14.34 -56.21 -0.41
CA ARG A 82 -13.43 -55.98 0.73
C ARG A 82 -14.03 -55.01 1.77
N SER A 83 -14.92 -54.11 1.34
CA SER A 83 -15.62 -53.13 2.19
C SER A 83 -14.71 -52.39 3.20
N PRO A 84 -13.62 -51.73 2.74
CA PRO A 84 -12.75 -50.96 3.62
C PRO A 84 -13.46 -49.72 4.18
N GLN A 85 -12.90 -49.12 5.24
CA GLN A 85 -13.38 -47.80 5.70
C GLN A 85 -13.00 -46.71 4.70
N VAL A 86 -11.77 -46.76 4.16
CA VAL A 86 -11.23 -45.76 3.23
C VAL A 86 -10.59 -46.44 2.02
N ALA A 87 -10.94 -46.01 0.82
CA ALA A 87 -10.30 -46.40 -0.44
C ALA A 87 -9.51 -45.24 -1.06
N LEU A 88 -8.25 -45.48 -1.42
CA LEU A 88 -7.42 -44.55 -2.19
C LEU A 88 -7.55 -44.84 -3.68
N VAL A 89 -7.99 -43.84 -4.46
CA VAL A 89 -8.28 -43.98 -5.89
C VAL A 89 -7.66 -42.80 -6.64
N ASP A 90 -6.61 -43.03 -7.41
CA ASP A 90 -5.93 -41.98 -8.17
C ASP A 90 -6.65 -41.64 -9.48
N GLU A 91 -6.44 -40.42 -9.99
CA GLU A 91 -6.93 -39.93 -11.29
C GLU A 91 -8.46 -39.97 -11.49
N LEU A 92 -9.20 -39.13 -10.74
CA LEU A 92 -10.68 -39.11 -10.75
C LEU A 92 -11.33 -38.95 -12.14
N ALA A 93 -10.69 -38.18 -13.03
CA ALA A 93 -11.21 -37.86 -14.37
C ALA A 93 -10.95 -38.96 -15.41
N HIS A 94 -10.25 -40.03 -15.03
CA HIS A 94 -9.84 -41.12 -15.92
C HIS A 94 -11.04 -41.75 -16.65
N SER A 95 -10.84 -42.07 -17.93
CA SER A 95 -11.84 -42.78 -18.72
C SER A 95 -11.52 -44.27 -18.72
N ASN A 96 -12.42 -45.06 -18.13
CA ASN A 96 -12.19 -46.48 -17.95
C ASN A 96 -12.10 -47.21 -19.30
N VAL A 97 -11.29 -48.27 -19.33
CA VAL A 97 -11.13 -49.11 -20.53
C VAL A 97 -12.48 -49.69 -20.97
N PRO A 98 -12.84 -49.64 -22.27
CA PRO A 98 -14.09 -50.20 -22.76
C PRO A 98 -14.21 -51.70 -22.42
N GLY A 99 -15.31 -52.06 -21.74
CA GLY A 99 -15.51 -53.39 -21.14
C GLY A 99 -15.46 -53.40 -19.61
N ALA A 100 -15.07 -52.28 -18.98
CA ALA A 100 -15.31 -52.02 -17.57
C ALA A 100 -16.80 -51.76 -17.28
N ARG A 101 -17.22 -51.93 -16.02
CA ARG A 101 -18.61 -51.75 -15.55
C ARG A 101 -19.12 -50.33 -15.81
N ASN A 102 -18.30 -49.32 -15.49
CA ASN A 102 -18.59 -47.92 -15.72
C ASN A 102 -17.65 -47.32 -16.75
N ALA A 103 -18.09 -46.25 -17.42
CA ALA A 103 -17.31 -45.56 -18.44
C ALA A 103 -16.25 -44.61 -17.86
N LYS A 104 -16.47 -44.11 -16.64
CA LYS A 104 -15.60 -43.12 -15.98
C LYS A 104 -15.27 -43.54 -14.55
N ARG A 105 -14.04 -43.27 -14.12
CA ARG A 105 -13.59 -43.63 -12.76
C ARG A 105 -14.38 -42.93 -11.66
N TRP A 106 -14.83 -41.69 -11.89
CA TRP A 106 -15.69 -41.00 -10.93
C TRP A 106 -17.03 -41.73 -10.68
N GLN A 107 -17.53 -42.51 -11.64
CA GLN A 107 -18.72 -43.34 -11.44
C GLN A 107 -18.41 -44.53 -10.53
N ASP A 108 -17.22 -45.13 -10.66
CA ASP A 108 -16.78 -46.16 -9.72
C ASP A 108 -16.64 -45.61 -8.29
N VAL A 109 -16.10 -44.40 -8.17
CA VAL A 109 -16.01 -43.68 -6.89
C VAL A 109 -17.40 -43.40 -6.31
N GLU A 110 -18.39 -43.02 -7.12
CA GLU A 110 -19.78 -42.87 -6.68
C GLU A 110 -20.38 -44.18 -6.15
N GLU A 111 -20.09 -45.32 -6.77
CA GLU A 111 -20.53 -46.63 -6.26
C GLU A 111 -19.88 -46.98 -4.92
N LEU A 112 -18.58 -46.68 -4.74
CA LEU A 112 -17.89 -46.84 -3.45
C LEU A 112 -18.52 -45.97 -2.36
N LEU A 113 -18.76 -44.68 -2.64
CA LEU A 113 -19.40 -43.76 -1.71
C LEU A 113 -20.84 -44.20 -1.37
N ALA A 114 -21.60 -44.71 -2.35
CA ALA A 114 -22.94 -45.25 -2.13
C ALA A 114 -22.95 -46.50 -1.24
N ALA A 115 -21.88 -47.29 -1.27
CA ALA A 115 -21.67 -48.41 -0.36
C ALA A 115 -21.23 -48.00 1.06
N GLY A 116 -21.00 -46.70 1.30
CA GLY A 116 -20.56 -46.18 2.60
C GLY A 116 -19.05 -46.19 2.82
N ILE A 117 -18.26 -46.37 1.75
CA ILE A 117 -16.79 -46.35 1.79
C ILE A 117 -16.31 -44.92 1.55
N ASP A 118 -15.46 -44.38 2.41
CA ASP A 118 -14.84 -43.07 2.20
C ASP A 118 -13.79 -43.17 1.08
N VAL A 119 -13.72 -42.17 0.20
CA VAL A 119 -12.78 -42.16 -0.92
C VAL A 119 -11.87 -40.95 -0.87
N VAL A 120 -10.56 -41.19 -0.97
CA VAL A 120 -9.56 -40.15 -1.17
C VAL A 120 -9.01 -40.28 -2.59
N THR A 121 -9.10 -39.20 -3.35
CA THR A 121 -8.76 -39.18 -4.78
C THR A 121 -7.92 -37.98 -5.18
N THR A 122 -7.37 -38.00 -6.40
CA THR A 122 -6.67 -36.86 -7.00
C THR A 122 -7.39 -36.34 -8.24
N LEU A 123 -7.22 -35.05 -8.51
CA LEU A 123 -7.76 -34.37 -9.69
C LEU A 123 -6.81 -33.26 -10.16
N ASN A 124 -6.62 -33.12 -11.46
CA ASN A 124 -6.04 -31.88 -12.00
C ASN A 124 -7.14 -30.94 -12.46
N VAL A 125 -6.94 -29.63 -12.26
CA VAL A 125 -7.89 -28.59 -12.69
C VAL A 125 -8.22 -28.66 -14.18
N GLN A 126 -7.26 -29.10 -15.01
CA GLN A 126 -7.42 -29.21 -16.46
C GLN A 126 -8.52 -30.18 -16.90
N HIS A 127 -8.95 -31.11 -16.04
CA HIS A 127 -9.94 -32.11 -16.39
C HIS A 127 -11.36 -31.65 -16.10
N LEU A 128 -11.55 -30.48 -15.47
CA LEU A 128 -12.88 -29.94 -15.23
C LEU A 128 -13.52 -29.49 -16.55
N GLU A 129 -14.77 -29.90 -16.77
CA GLU A 129 -15.47 -29.67 -18.02
C GLU A 129 -15.61 -28.19 -18.37
N SER A 130 -15.95 -27.36 -17.38
CA SER A 130 -16.10 -25.91 -17.53
C SER A 130 -14.82 -25.20 -17.97
N LEU A 131 -13.65 -25.80 -17.72
CA LEU A 131 -12.34 -25.18 -17.95
C LEU A 131 -11.64 -25.66 -19.22
N ASN A 132 -12.22 -26.60 -19.96
CA ASN A 132 -11.59 -27.22 -21.14
C ASN A 132 -11.16 -26.21 -22.21
N ASP A 133 -12.02 -25.26 -22.56
CA ASP A 133 -11.75 -24.31 -23.63
C ASP A 133 -10.62 -23.35 -23.24
N VAL A 134 -10.64 -22.87 -21.99
CA VAL A 134 -9.62 -21.99 -21.43
C VAL A 134 -8.27 -22.73 -21.35
N VAL A 135 -8.27 -23.97 -20.85
CA VAL A 135 -7.08 -24.81 -20.76
C VAL A 135 -6.50 -25.11 -22.14
N ARG A 136 -7.35 -25.37 -23.14
CA ARG A 136 -6.92 -25.58 -24.54
C ARG A 136 -6.30 -24.31 -25.13
N GLN A 137 -6.86 -23.14 -24.84
CA GLN A 137 -6.29 -21.86 -25.30
C GLN A 137 -4.91 -21.60 -24.69
N ILE A 138 -4.71 -21.94 -23.42
CA ILE A 138 -3.42 -21.75 -22.72
C ILE A 138 -2.38 -22.78 -23.16
N THR A 139 -2.75 -24.07 -23.16
CA THR A 139 -1.80 -25.17 -23.35
C THR A 139 -1.65 -25.61 -24.81
N GLY A 140 -2.61 -25.25 -25.67
CA GLY A 140 -2.69 -25.71 -27.06
C GLY A 140 -3.13 -27.17 -27.21
N VAL A 141 -3.39 -27.88 -26.12
CA VAL A 141 -3.74 -29.32 -26.11
C VAL A 141 -5.20 -29.50 -25.72
N ALA A 142 -5.96 -30.20 -26.55
CA ALA A 142 -7.33 -30.58 -26.23
C ALA A 142 -7.35 -31.72 -25.20
N GLN A 143 -8.03 -31.52 -24.08
CA GLN A 143 -8.20 -32.54 -23.06
C GLN A 143 -9.29 -33.52 -23.49
N ARG A 144 -8.96 -34.81 -23.46
CA ARG A 144 -9.89 -35.90 -23.83
C ARG A 144 -10.58 -36.52 -22.63
N GLU A 145 -9.95 -36.39 -21.47
CA GLU A 145 -10.47 -36.90 -20.20
C GLU A 145 -11.02 -35.73 -19.40
N THR A 146 -12.34 -35.75 -19.23
CA THR A 146 -13.09 -34.71 -18.55
C THR A 146 -13.89 -35.27 -17.39
N LEU A 147 -14.16 -34.39 -16.42
CA LEU A 147 -14.95 -34.58 -15.23
C LEU A 147 -15.99 -33.45 -15.14
N PRO A 148 -17.29 -33.75 -15.04
CA PRO A 148 -18.30 -32.73 -14.79
C PRO A 148 -18.03 -32.01 -13.47
N ASP A 149 -18.06 -30.68 -13.48
CA ASP A 149 -17.76 -29.85 -12.32
C ASP A 149 -18.58 -30.22 -11.09
N GLU A 150 -19.85 -30.56 -11.25
CA GLU A 150 -20.75 -30.98 -10.16
C GLU A 150 -20.22 -32.18 -9.37
N VAL A 151 -19.51 -33.10 -10.03
CA VAL A 151 -18.92 -34.26 -9.34
C VAL A 151 -17.81 -33.82 -8.40
N ALA A 152 -16.94 -32.91 -8.83
CA ALA A 152 -15.91 -32.34 -7.97
C ALA A 152 -16.53 -31.47 -6.88
N ARG A 153 -17.55 -30.66 -7.20
CA ARG A 153 -18.22 -29.76 -6.24
C ARG A 153 -18.98 -30.51 -5.15
N ARG A 154 -19.50 -31.72 -5.43
CA ARG A 154 -20.14 -32.59 -4.43
C ARG A 154 -19.18 -33.19 -3.41
N ALA A 155 -17.86 -33.06 -3.58
CA ALA A 155 -16.91 -33.53 -2.60
C ALA A 155 -17.09 -32.81 -1.25
N ASP A 156 -16.95 -33.59 -0.16
CA ASP A 156 -17.00 -33.10 1.22
C ASP A 156 -15.77 -32.23 1.53
N GLN A 157 -14.62 -32.60 0.96
CA GLN A 157 -13.36 -31.88 1.15
C GLN A 157 -12.57 -31.79 -0.15
N ILE A 158 -12.08 -30.60 -0.47
CA ILE A 158 -11.14 -30.37 -1.57
C ILE A 158 -9.92 -29.65 -1.01
N GLU A 159 -8.73 -30.17 -1.26
CA GLU A 159 -7.47 -29.59 -0.81
C GLU A 159 -6.55 -29.34 -2.00
N LEU A 160 -6.05 -28.12 -2.11
CA LEU A 160 -5.13 -27.74 -3.18
C LEU A 160 -3.70 -28.17 -2.84
N VAL A 161 -3.13 -29.01 -3.71
CA VAL A 161 -1.71 -29.35 -3.71
C VAL A 161 -1.01 -28.39 -4.67
N ASP A 162 -0.45 -27.33 -4.11
CA ASP A 162 0.21 -26.26 -4.85
C ASP A 162 1.73 -26.42 -4.89
N LEU A 163 2.35 -26.04 -6.02
CA LEU A 163 3.79 -26.02 -6.20
C LEU A 163 4.16 -24.88 -7.18
N PRO A 164 5.17 -24.05 -6.88
CA PRO A 164 5.59 -22.98 -7.79
C PRO A 164 5.96 -23.51 -9.19
N PRO A 165 5.57 -22.81 -10.28
CA PRO A 165 5.88 -23.19 -11.65
C PRO A 165 7.36 -23.50 -11.92
N GLU A 166 8.27 -22.73 -11.32
CA GLU A 166 9.72 -22.88 -11.45
C GLU A 166 10.20 -24.19 -10.83
N VAL A 167 9.65 -24.53 -9.67
CA VAL A 167 9.98 -25.78 -8.96
C VAL A 167 9.44 -26.97 -9.74
N LEU A 168 8.20 -26.88 -10.24
CA LEU A 168 7.60 -27.94 -11.06
C LEU A 168 8.41 -28.17 -12.34
N ARG A 169 8.86 -27.10 -12.99
CA ARG A 169 9.71 -27.18 -14.18
C ARG A 169 11.09 -27.76 -13.87
N ARG A 170 11.71 -27.41 -12.73
CA ARG A 170 12.97 -28.03 -12.28
C ARG A 170 12.80 -29.53 -12.08
N ARG A 171 11.73 -29.98 -11.42
CA ARG A 171 11.41 -31.42 -11.24
C ARG A 171 11.22 -32.13 -12.58
N MET A 172 10.64 -31.45 -13.57
CA MET A 172 10.51 -31.98 -14.92
C MET A 172 11.88 -32.19 -15.61
N VAL A 173 12.79 -31.21 -15.51
CA VAL A 173 14.16 -31.30 -16.07
C VAL A 173 14.97 -32.42 -15.43
N HIS A 174 14.77 -32.69 -14.14
CA HIS A 174 15.46 -33.78 -13.43
C HIS A 174 14.85 -35.17 -13.67
N GLY A 175 13.76 -35.27 -14.45
CA GLY A 175 13.11 -36.54 -14.77
C GLY A 175 12.19 -37.09 -13.66
N ASP A 176 11.80 -36.26 -12.68
CA ASP A 176 10.95 -36.69 -11.56
C ASP A 176 9.47 -36.87 -11.96
N ILE A 177 9.06 -36.36 -13.13
CA ILE A 177 7.64 -36.24 -13.54
C ILE A 177 7.31 -37.15 -14.73
N TYR A 178 8.15 -37.17 -15.77
CA TYR A 178 7.99 -37.98 -16.99
C TYR A 178 9.30 -38.69 -17.36
N PRO A 179 9.24 -39.81 -18.11
CA PRO A 179 10.43 -40.47 -18.64
C PRO A 179 11.15 -39.57 -19.68
N PRO A 180 12.48 -39.72 -19.81
CA PRO A 180 13.35 -38.76 -20.51
C PRO A 180 13.00 -38.52 -21.98
N ASP A 181 12.38 -39.50 -22.65
CA ASP A 181 11.93 -39.44 -24.03
C ASP A 181 10.80 -38.42 -24.28
N ARG A 182 10.05 -38.03 -23.23
CA ARG A 182 8.92 -37.08 -23.33
C ARG A 182 9.18 -35.71 -22.70
N ILE A 183 10.35 -35.51 -22.09
CA ILE A 183 10.64 -34.29 -21.32
C ILE A 183 10.70 -33.05 -22.22
N GLU A 184 11.46 -33.08 -23.32
CA GLU A 184 11.67 -31.91 -24.18
C GLU A 184 10.37 -31.41 -24.83
N SER A 185 9.54 -32.32 -25.35
CA SER A 185 8.25 -31.98 -25.96
C SER A 185 7.30 -31.36 -24.91
N ALA A 186 7.24 -31.95 -23.73
CA ALA A 186 6.38 -31.47 -22.65
C ALA A 186 6.84 -30.12 -22.08
N LEU A 187 8.16 -29.88 -21.93
CA LEU A 187 8.73 -28.58 -21.54
C LEU A 187 8.47 -27.49 -22.59
N THR A 188 8.45 -27.86 -23.87
CA THR A 188 8.26 -26.91 -24.97
C THR A 188 6.80 -26.52 -25.17
N HIS A 189 5.83 -27.35 -24.80
CA HIS A 189 4.40 -27.06 -25.02
C HIS A 189 3.60 -26.85 -23.73
N TYR A 190 3.59 -27.83 -22.84
CA TYR A 190 2.69 -27.82 -21.67
C TYR A 190 3.35 -27.18 -20.43
N PHE A 191 4.59 -27.53 -20.10
CA PHE A 191 5.32 -27.08 -18.90
C PHE A 191 6.09 -25.77 -19.10
N ARG A 192 5.46 -24.80 -19.77
CA ARG A 192 5.96 -23.41 -19.83
C ARG A 192 5.58 -22.69 -18.55
N VAL A 193 6.46 -21.80 -18.07
CA VAL A 193 6.20 -21.02 -16.85
C VAL A 193 4.87 -20.27 -16.95
N GLY A 194 4.61 -19.58 -18.07
CA GLY A 194 3.33 -18.89 -18.29
C GLY A 194 2.10 -19.80 -18.24
N ASN A 195 2.16 -20.98 -18.85
CA ASN A 195 1.05 -21.94 -18.84
C ASN A 195 0.79 -22.50 -17.44
N LEU A 196 1.86 -22.84 -16.72
CA LEU A 196 1.77 -23.34 -15.35
C LEU A 196 1.26 -22.27 -14.38
N THR A 197 1.68 -21.01 -14.54
CA THR A 197 1.14 -19.89 -13.77
C THR A 197 -0.36 -19.71 -14.01
N ALA A 198 -0.79 -19.73 -15.28
CA ALA A 198 -2.21 -19.60 -15.62
C ALA A 198 -3.05 -20.78 -15.08
N LEU A 199 -2.57 -22.02 -15.20
CA LEU A 199 -3.25 -23.18 -14.63
C LEU A 199 -3.32 -23.13 -13.09
N ARG A 200 -2.30 -22.58 -12.44
CA ARG A 200 -2.29 -22.37 -10.98
C ARG A 200 -3.31 -21.31 -10.57
N GLU A 201 -3.37 -20.20 -11.30
CA GLU A 201 -4.37 -19.15 -11.08
C GLU A 201 -5.80 -19.69 -11.26
N ILE A 202 -6.06 -20.43 -12.34
CA ILE A 202 -7.36 -21.07 -12.57
C ILE A 202 -7.72 -22.04 -11.45
N ALA A 203 -6.76 -22.83 -10.95
CA ALA A 203 -7.00 -23.76 -9.83
C ALA A 203 -7.37 -23.02 -8.53
N LEU A 204 -6.71 -21.90 -8.25
CA LEU A 204 -6.99 -21.07 -7.08
C LEU A 204 -8.36 -20.38 -7.19
N LEU A 205 -8.69 -19.83 -8.36
CA LEU A 205 -9.97 -19.19 -8.62
C LEU A 205 -11.13 -20.19 -8.51
N TRP A 206 -11.00 -21.35 -9.14
CA TRP A 206 -12.04 -22.39 -9.07
C TRP A 206 -12.26 -22.90 -7.63
N LEU A 207 -11.18 -23.04 -6.85
CA LEU A 207 -11.29 -23.40 -5.44
C LEU A 207 -11.97 -22.31 -4.62
N ALA A 208 -11.62 -21.04 -4.84
CA ALA A 208 -12.25 -19.91 -4.19
C ALA A 208 -13.76 -19.87 -4.46
N ASP A 209 -14.17 -20.07 -5.71
CA ASP A 209 -15.59 -20.14 -6.09
C ASP A 209 -16.32 -21.29 -5.38
N ARG A 210 -15.69 -22.47 -5.24
CA ARG A 210 -16.28 -23.60 -4.49
C ARG A 210 -16.41 -23.34 -3.00
N VAL A 211 -15.44 -22.65 -2.39
CA VAL A 211 -15.49 -22.26 -0.97
C VAL A 211 -16.65 -21.29 -0.75
N GLU A 212 -16.83 -20.32 -1.64
CA GLU A 212 -17.93 -19.36 -1.61
C GLU A 212 -19.32 -20.06 -1.68
N GLU A 213 -19.51 -21.00 -2.61
CA GLU A 213 -20.75 -21.81 -2.67
C GLU A 213 -21.01 -22.63 -1.41
N GLY A 214 -19.95 -23.11 -0.74
CA GLY A 214 -20.05 -23.82 0.52
C GLY A 214 -20.51 -22.91 1.66
N LEU A 215 -19.97 -21.69 1.69
CA LEU A 215 -20.35 -20.65 2.64
C LEU A 215 -21.82 -20.22 2.45
N GLN A 216 -22.26 -20.04 1.21
CA GLN A 216 -23.65 -19.70 0.89
C GLN A 216 -24.63 -20.77 1.39
N ARG A 217 -24.33 -22.06 1.17
CA ARG A 217 -25.16 -23.16 1.70
C ARG A 217 -25.21 -23.17 3.22
N TYR A 218 -24.07 -23.02 3.89
CA TYR A 218 -24.02 -22.94 5.35
C TYR A 218 -24.87 -21.78 5.89
N ARG A 219 -24.80 -20.61 5.25
CA ARG A 219 -25.61 -19.43 5.62
C ARG A 219 -27.10 -19.66 5.43
N ALA A 220 -27.51 -20.28 4.33
CA ALA A 220 -28.90 -20.61 4.06
C ALA A 220 -29.46 -21.61 5.09
N GLU A 221 -28.68 -22.63 5.46
CA GLU A 221 -29.06 -23.61 6.48
C GLU A 221 -29.13 -23.02 7.90
N HIS A 222 -28.30 -22.02 8.21
CA HIS A 222 -28.21 -21.40 9.54
C HIS A 222 -28.92 -20.05 9.66
N GLY A 223 -29.61 -19.59 8.62
CA GLY A 223 -30.39 -18.34 8.64
C GLY A 223 -29.56 -17.07 8.87
N ILE A 224 -28.31 -17.04 8.39
CA ILE A 224 -27.38 -15.90 8.61
C ILE A 224 -27.61 -14.82 7.53
N VAL A 225 -28.37 -13.79 7.87
CA VAL A 225 -28.79 -12.69 6.97
C VAL A 225 -27.71 -11.63 6.75
N ALA A 226 -26.71 -11.52 7.63
CA ALA A 226 -25.66 -10.50 7.50
C ALA A 226 -24.73 -10.78 6.28
N PRO A 227 -24.46 -9.79 5.40
CA PRO A 227 -23.55 -9.96 4.27
C PRO A 227 -22.14 -10.28 4.76
N TRP A 228 -21.50 -11.27 4.14
CA TRP A 228 -20.11 -11.62 4.40
C TRP A 228 -19.24 -10.93 3.35
N GLU A 229 -18.35 -10.04 3.78
CA GLU A 229 -17.63 -9.05 2.94
C GLU A 229 -16.47 -9.64 2.10
N THR A 230 -16.63 -10.83 1.49
CA THR A 230 -15.56 -11.45 0.68
C THR A 230 -15.51 -10.96 -0.77
N ARG A 231 -16.62 -10.47 -1.34
CA ARG A 231 -16.67 -9.79 -2.65
C ARG A 231 -17.62 -8.60 -2.59
N GLU A 232 -17.17 -7.45 -3.06
CA GLU A 232 -18.02 -6.26 -3.14
C GLU A 232 -19.05 -6.42 -4.27
N ARG A 233 -20.31 -6.09 -3.99
CA ARG A 233 -21.41 -6.05 -4.98
C ARG A 233 -22.04 -4.68 -4.94
N ILE A 234 -21.89 -3.91 -6.01
CA ILE A 234 -22.35 -2.52 -6.10
C ILE A 234 -23.60 -2.46 -6.96
N LEU A 235 -24.72 -2.05 -6.35
CA LEU A 235 -25.99 -1.84 -7.02
C LEU A 235 -26.19 -0.37 -7.35
N VAL A 236 -26.52 -0.06 -8.61
CA VAL A 236 -26.88 1.28 -9.06
C VAL A 236 -28.38 1.34 -9.28
N SER A 237 -29.08 2.23 -8.57
CA SER A 237 -30.49 2.49 -8.86
C SER A 237 -30.62 3.47 -10.02
N LEU A 238 -31.37 3.07 -11.04
CA LEU A 238 -31.68 3.88 -12.22
C LEU A 238 -33.13 4.35 -12.18
N SER A 239 -33.30 5.67 -12.15
CA SER A 239 -34.60 6.36 -12.17
C SER A 239 -35.21 6.50 -13.58
N GLY A 240 -34.54 6.01 -14.63
CA GLY A 240 -34.98 6.14 -16.03
C GLY A 240 -34.66 7.49 -16.69
N GLY A 241 -34.10 8.46 -15.97
CA GLY A 241 -33.67 9.76 -16.50
C GLY A 241 -32.20 9.80 -16.96
N PRO A 242 -31.76 10.89 -17.62
CA PRO A 242 -30.39 11.04 -18.15
C PRO A 242 -29.29 11.01 -17.08
N GLU A 243 -29.64 11.20 -15.81
CA GLU A 243 -28.74 11.07 -14.66
C GLU A 243 -28.11 9.68 -14.52
N GLY A 244 -28.78 8.64 -15.04
CA GLY A 244 -28.34 7.25 -14.90
C GLY A 244 -26.95 7.01 -15.47
N GLU A 245 -26.56 7.67 -16.56
CA GLU A 245 -25.19 7.56 -17.10
C GLU A 245 -24.13 8.03 -16.09
N THR A 246 -24.39 9.11 -15.36
CA THR A 246 -23.46 9.62 -14.34
C THR A 246 -23.35 8.65 -13.17
N LEU A 247 -24.47 8.05 -12.76
CA LEU A 247 -24.51 7.06 -11.68
C LEU A 247 -23.75 5.79 -12.07
N ILE A 248 -23.99 5.26 -13.27
CA ILE A 248 -23.32 4.07 -13.81
C ILE A 248 -21.81 4.31 -13.89
N ARG A 249 -21.37 5.44 -14.46
CA ARG A 249 -19.93 5.76 -14.55
C ARG A 249 -19.30 5.99 -13.18
N ARG A 250 -20.05 6.49 -12.19
CA ARG A 250 -19.54 6.66 -10.84
C ARG A 250 -19.39 5.31 -10.15
N ALA A 251 -20.39 4.45 -10.24
CA ALA A 251 -20.36 3.10 -9.68
C ALA A 251 -19.27 2.24 -10.31
N ALA A 252 -19.08 2.30 -11.63
CA ALA A 252 -17.99 1.60 -12.31
C ALA A 252 -16.59 2.07 -11.86
N ARG A 253 -16.43 3.33 -11.45
CA ARG A 253 -15.17 3.79 -10.83
C ARG A 253 -14.99 3.29 -9.41
N ILE A 254 -16.08 3.03 -8.69
CA ILE A 254 -16.01 2.45 -7.35
C ILE A 254 -15.66 0.97 -7.50
N SER A 255 -16.32 0.22 -8.40
CA SER A 255 -16.03 -1.20 -8.64
C SER A 255 -14.61 -1.44 -9.16
N ALA A 256 -14.06 -0.55 -9.98
CA ALA A 256 -12.70 -0.67 -10.49
C ALA A 256 -11.59 -0.55 -9.43
N ARG A 257 -11.91 -0.14 -8.19
CA ARG A 257 -10.91 -0.02 -7.10
C ARG A 257 -10.62 -1.34 -6.42
N THR A 258 -11.57 -2.28 -6.45
CA THR A 258 -11.47 -3.56 -5.76
C THR A 258 -11.60 -4.69 -6.79
N PRO A 259 -10.53 -5.46 -7.05
CA PRO A 259 -10.58 -6.58 -7.99
C PRO A 259 -11.63 -7.62 -7.58
N GLY A 260 -12.49 -8.04 -8.51
CA GLY A 260 -13.56 -9.01 -8.24
C GLY A 260 -14.91 -8.40 -7.81
N THR A 261 -15.06 -7.08 -7.89
CA THR A 261 -16.34 -6.39 -7.61
C THR A 261 -17.32 -6.54 -8.75
N GLU A 262 -18.56 -6.89 -8.43
CA GLU A 262 -19.64 -6.98 -9.43
C GLU A 262 -20.47 -5.69 -9.45
N LEU A 263 -20.77 -5.21 -10.67
CA LEU A 263 -21.62 -4.05 -10.88
C LEU A 263 -23.01 -4.50 -11.33
N LEU A 264 -24.03 -4.15 -10.56
CA LEU A 264 -25.44 -4.41 -10.86
C LEU A 264 -26.13 -3.06 -11.09
N ALA A 265 -26.99 -2.97 -12.10
CA ALA A 265 -27.86 -1.83 -12.31
C ALA A 265 -29.31 -2.27 -12.26
N LEU A 266 -30.13 -1.59 -11.44
CA LEU A 266 -31.55 -1.90 -11.28
C LEU A 266 -32.40 -0.70 -11.66
N HIS A 267 -33.33 -0.93 -12.58
CA HIS A 267 -34.41 0.00 -12.87
C HIS A 267 -35.73 -0.58 -12.35
N VAL A 268 -36.43 0.17 -11.50
CA VAL A 268 -37.75 -0.22 -10.99
C VAL A 268 -38.82 0.50 -11.80
N VAL A 269 -39.68 -0.27 -12.46
CA VAL A 269 -40.83 0.26 -13.21
C VAL A 269 -42.01 0.40 -12.25
N PRO A 270 -42.54 1.61 -12.03
CA PRO A 270 -43.74 1.80 -11.22
C PRO A 270 -44.96 1.17 -11.90
N GLU A 271 -45.78 0.43 -11.15
CA GLU A 271 -46.99 -0.22 -11.68
C GLU A 271 -48.11 0.79 -12.04
N ASP A 272 -48.00 2.03 -11.56
CA ASP A 272 -48.98 3.10 -11.78
C ASP A 272 -49.06 3.61 -13.23
N GLY A 273 -48.09 3.26 -14.10
CA GLY A 273 -48.10 3.64 -15.52
C GLY A 273 -48.00 5.15 -15.82
N LEU A 274 -47.76 5.97 -14.79
CA LEU A 274 -47.76 7.44 -14.85
C LEU A 274 -46.41 8.06 -15.27
N THR A 275 -45.33 7.29 -15.27
CA THR A 275 -44.01 7.70 -15.76
C THR A 275 -43.78 7.19 -17.18
N ARG A 276 -43.68 8.12 -18.15
CA ARG A 276 -43.16 7.82 -19.49
C ARG A 276 -41.63 7.87 -19.42
N ASP A 277 -41.02 6.73 -19.16
CA ASP A 277 -39.57 6.57 -19.31
C ASP A 277 -39.21 6.59 -20.80
N ASP A 278 -38.10 7.24 -21.15
CA ASP A 278 -37.64 7.27 -22.53
C ASP A 278 -36.93 5.93 -22.84
N PRO A 279 -37.50 5.06 -23.69
CA PRO A 279 -36.91 3.75 -23.97
C PRO A 279 -35.51 3.86 -24.59
N VAL A 280 -35.20 4.97 -25.26
CA VAL A 280 -33.87 5.22 -25.84
C VAL A 280 -32.82 5.43 -24.75
N VAL A 281 -33.19 6.12 -23.68
CA VAL A 281 -32.29 6.39 -22.54
C VAL A 281 -32.00 5.12 -21.76
N LEU A 282 -33.01 4.28 -21.53
CA LEU A 282 -32.85 2.99 -20.85
C LEU A 282 -31.96 2.02 -21.64
N ASP A 283 -32.12 1.95 -22.96
CA ASP A 283 -31.29 1.10 -23.82
C ASP A 283 -29.82 1.56 -23.85
N THR A 284 -29.61 2.88 -23.86
CA THR A 284 -28.27 3.48 -23.75
C THR A 284 -27.62 3.14 -22.40
N GLN A 285 -28.40 3.21 -21.31
CA GLN A 285 -27.92 2.86 -19.96
C GLN A 285 -27.61 1.38 -19.82
N ARG A 286 -28.44 0.49 -20.37
CA ARG A 286 -28.17 -0.95 -20.43
C ARG A 286 -26.86 -1.25 -21.16
N THR A 287 -26.72 -0.71 -22.37
CA THR A 287 -25.50 -0.88 -23.18
C THR A 287 -24.26 -0.39 -22.43
N LEU A 288 -24.38 0.74 -21.71
CA LEU A 288 -23.28 1.29 -20.91
C LEU A 288 -22.89 0.38 -19.74
N VAL A 289 -23.85 -0.17 -18.99
CA VAL A 289 -23.59 -1.11 -17.89
C VAL A 289 -22.89 -2.36 -18.40
N GLU A 290 -23.39 -2.95 -19.49
CA GLU A 290 -22.82 -4.15 -20.11
C GLU A 290 -21.40 -3.88 -20.63
N SER A 291 -21.16 -2.71 -21.23
CA SER A 291 -19.81 -2.32 -21.70
C SER A 291 -18.78 -2.18 -20.59
N LEU A 292 -19.24 -1.94 -19.36
CA LEU A 292 -18.41 -1.78 -18.16
C LEU A 292 -18.31 -3.10 -17.36
N GLY A 293 -18.80 -4.22 -17.91
CA GLY A 293 -18.75 -5.53 -17.29
C GLY A 293 -19.79 -5.73 -16.17
N GLY A 294 -20.82 -4.88 -16.11
CA GLY A 294 -21.94 -5.02 -15.17
C GLY A 294 -23.15 -5.72 -15.78
N THR A 295 -24.13 -6.06 -14.93
CA THR A 295 -25.43 -6.64 -15.36
C THR A 295 -26.57 -5.66 -15.14
N TYR A 296 -27.51 -5.62 -16.09
CA TYR A 296 -28.69 -4.76 -16.03
C TYR A 296 -29.93 -5.58 -15.68
N HIS A 297 -30.68 -5.13 -14.69
CA HIS A 297 -31.91 -5.75 -14.18
C HIS A 297 -33.07 -4.76 -14.18
N GLN A 298 -34.27 -5.28 -14.43
CA GLN A 298 -35.50 -4.50 -14.42
C GLN A 298 -36.57 -5.26 -13.62
N THR A 299 -37.16 -4.59 -12.64
CA THR A 299 -38.23 -5.16 -11.80
C THR A 299 -39.43 -4.21 -11.77
N SER A 300 -40.64 -4.74 -11.60
CA SER A 300 -41.81 -3.94 -11.29
C SER A 300 -42.03 -3.87 -9.78
N GLY A 301 -42.60 -2.77 -9.30
CA GLY A 301 -42.99 -2.63 -7.88
C GLY A 301 -43.80 -1.37 -7.60
N GLU A 302 -44.72 -1.46 -6.64
CA GLU A 302 -45.54 -0.32 -6.17
C GLU A 302 -44.68 0.76 -5.47
N ASP A 303 -43.67 0.34 -4.68
CA ASP A 303 -42.69 1.23 -4.06
C ASP A 303 -41.27 0.95 -4.57
N THR A 304 -40.68 1.99 -5.18
CA THR A 304 -39.30 1.94 -5.70
C THR A 304 -38.28 1.56 -4.62
N VAL A 305 -38.47 2.01 -3.37
CA VAL A 305 -37.50 1.77 -2.29
C VAL A 305 -37.58 0.33 -1.81
N ASP A 306 -38.78 -0.20 -1.62
CA ASP A 306 -38.95 -1.57 -1.12
C ASP A 306 -38.50 -2.58 -2.17
N ALA A 307 -38.82 -2.36 -3.45
CA ALA A 307 -38.34 -3.20 -4.55
C ALA A 307 -36.81 -3.16 -4.69
N LEU A 308 -36.20 -1.99 -4.50
CA LEU A 308 -34.74 -1.82 -4.51
C LEU A 308 -34.09 -2.59 -3.36
N LEU A 309 -34.62 -2.48 -2.14
CA LEU A 309 -34.08 -3.14 -0.96
C LEU A 309 -34.26 -4.66 -1.03
N GLN A 310 -35.42 -5.16 -1.48
CA GLN A 310 -35.64 -6.59 -1.70
C GLN A 310 -34.68 -7.18 -2.73
N PHE A 311 -34.43 -6.45 -3.83
CA PHE A 311 -33.43 -6.86 -4.81
C PHE A 311 -32.02 -6.83 -4.23
N ALA A 312 -31.68 -5.80 -3.46
CA ALA A 312 -30.37 -5.67 -2.82
C ALA A 312 -30.10 -6.82 -1.83
N GLU A 313 -31.11 -7.23 -1.06
CA GLU A 313 -31.01 -8.38 -0.16
C GLU A 313 -30.88 -9.71 -0.93
N ALA A 314 -31.71 -9.93 -1.95
CA ALA A 314 -31.67 -11.14 -2.77
C ALA A 314 -30.31 -11.33 -3.47
N GLU A 315 -29.74 -10.23 -3.98
CA GLU A 315 -28.43 -10.22 -4.65
C GLU A 315 -27.26 -9.94 -3.69
N ASN A 316 -27.45 -9.97 -2.37
CA ASN A 316 -26.37 -9.75 -1.38
C ASN A 316 -25.50 -8.52 -1.69
N VAL A 317 -26.15 -7.41 -2.03
CA VAL A 317 -25.49 -6.15 -2.38
C VAL A 317 -24.81 -5.58 -1.16
N THR A 318 -23.54 -5.16 -1.30
CA THR A 318 -22.78 -4.54 -0.22
C THR A 318 -22.90 -3.02 -0.24
N GLN A 319 -23.11 -2.43 -1.43
CA GLN A 319 -23.26 -0.98 -1.60
C GLN A 319 -24.35 -0.61 -2.61
N ILE A 320 -25.16 0.41 -2.28
CA ILE A 320 -26.20 0.95 -3.15
C ILE A 320 -25.83 2.39 -3.55
N VAL A 321 -25.72 2.64 -4.85
CA VAL A 321 -25.46 3.96 -5.45
C VAL A 321 -26.79 4.58 -5.89
N LEU A 322 -27.11 5.74 -5.32
CA LEU A 322 -28.34 6.50 -5.58
C LEU A 322 -28.03 7.90 -6.11
N GLY A 323 -28.88 8.41 -7.01
CA GLY A 323 -28.84 9.81 -7.42
C GLY A 323 -29.54 10.73 -6.41
N ALA A 324 -28.96 11.91 -6.16
CA ALA A 324 -29.62 12.95 -5.35
C ALA A 324 -30.94 13.41 -5.99
N SER A 325 -32.06 13.36 -5.24
CA SER A 325 -33.41 13.59 -5.78
C SER A 325 -33.70 15.05 -6.18
N ARG A 326 -34.59 15.25 -7.17
CA ARG A 326 -34.93 16.55 -7.82
C ARG A 326 -36.03 17.40 -7.14
N HIS A 327 -36.56 17.02 -5.98
CA HIS A 327 -37.76 17.71 -5.44
C HIS A 327 -37.46 19.07 -4.79
N GLY A 328 -38.37 20.04 -4.99
CA GLY A 328 -38.30 21.37 -4.39
C GLY A 328 -38.42 21.32 -2.86
N ARG A 329 -37.74 22.24 -2.17
CA ARG A 329 -37.61 22.28 -0.69
C ARG A 329 -38.94 22.28 0.11
N LEU A 330 -40.05 22.66 -0.52
CA LEU A 330 -41.39 22.60 0.09
C LEU A 330 -42.02 21.20 0.03
N ALA A 331 -41.69 20.39 -0.99
CA ALA A 331 -42.17 19.02 -1.11
C ALA A 331 -41.37 18.05 -0.20
N SER A 332 -40.10 18.35 0.09
CA SER A 332 -39.28 17.54 1.02
C SER A 332 -39.70 17.65 2.49
N LEU A 333 -40.58 18.60 2.84
CA LEU A 333 -41.13 18.75 4.18
C LEU A 333 -42.38 17.86 4.41
N LEU A 334 -42.99 17.34 3.34
CA LEU A 334 -44.21 16.53 3.39
C LEU A 334 -43.99 15.04 3.03
N ARG A 335 -42.92 14.69 2.31
CA ARG A 335 -42.54 13.30 2.00
C ARG A 335 -41.03 13.09 2.14
N ALA A 336 -40.63 12.03 2.85
CA ALA A 336 -39.24 11.58 2.89
C ALA A 336 -38.79 11.13 1.49
N GLY A 337 -37.63 11.61 1.02
CA GLY A 337 -37.11 11.27 -0.30
C GLY A 337 -36.67 9.81 -0.41
N VAL A 338 -36.59 9.28 -1.64
CA VAL A 338 -36.11 7.91 -1.94
C VAL A 338 -34.79 7.63 -1.22
N GLY A 339 -33.82 8.55 -1.27
CA GLY A 339 -32.54 8.37 -0.57
C GLY A 339 -32.65 8.28 0.97
N GLU A 340 -33.52 9.04 1.61
CA GLU A 340 -33.69 8.98 3.08
C GLU A 340 -34.40 7.69 3.51
N ARG A 341 -35.39 7.25 2.73
CA ARG A 341 -36.09 5.99 2.97
C ARG A 341 -35.18 4.78 2.74
N THR A 342 -34.34 4.82 1.69
CA THR A 342 -33.36 3.76 1.44
C THR A 342 -32.30 3.71 2.54
N ILE A 343 -31.77 4.84 3.02
CA ILE A 343 -30.82 4.85 4.16
C ILE A 343 -31.44 4.25 5.42
N LYS A 344 -32.73 4.54 5.70
CA LYS A 344 -33.42 3.99 6.87
C LYS A 344 -33.72 2.49 6.74
N GLY A 345 -33.91 2.00 5.51
CA GLY A 345 -34.24 0.60 5.23
C GLY A 345 -33.06 -0.30 4.81
N SER A 346 -31.88 0.26 4.53
CA SER A 346 -30.73 -0.49 3.98
C SER A 346 -30.01 -1.40 4.97
N GLY A 347 -30.30 -1.28 6.27
CA GLY A 347 -29.67 -2.10 7.30
C GLY A 347 -28.14 -1.99 7.27
N PRO A 348 -27.39 -3.10 7.06
CA PRO A 348 -25.94 -3.10 6.96
C PRO A 348 -25.39 -2.68 5.59
N ILE A 349 -26.24 -2.42 4.59
CA ILE A 349 -25.82 -2.08 3.23
C ILE A 349 -25.47 -0.59 3.16
N ASP A 350 -24.27 -0.26 2.68
CA ASP A 350 -23.81 1.12 2.54
C ASP A 350 -24.57 1.84 1.41
N VAL A 351 -25.03 3.07 1.66
CA VAL A 351 -25.76 3.87 0.66
C VAL A 351 -24.94 5.08 0.22
N HIS A 352 -24.54 5.12 -1.04
CA HIS A 352 -23.75 6.19 -1.65
C HIS A 352 -24.63 7.14 -2.48
N ILE A 353 -24.79 8.37 -2.02
CA ILE A 353 -25.57 9.40 -2.73
C ILE A 353 -24.65 10.21 -3.65
N VAL A 354 -24.94 10.20 -4.95
CA VAL A 354 -24.18 10.90 -5.99
C VAL A 354 -24.94 12.15 -6.44
N THR A 355 -24.31 13.31 -6.29
CA THR A 355 -24.80 14.58 -6.85
C THR A 355 -24.50 14.65 -8.35
N HIS A 356 -25.49 15.02 -9.15
CA HIS A 356 -25.39 15.15 -10.60
C HIS A 356 -25.87 16.54 -11.05
N ARG A 357 -25.43 17.01 -12.24
CA ARG A 357 -25.65 18.39 -12.71
C ARG A 357 -27.14 18.68 -12.93
N GLU A 358 -27.92 17.64 -13.20
CA GLU A 358 -29.37 17.67 -13.45
C GLU A 358 -30.19 17.59 -12.14
N ALA A 359 -29.54 17.51 -10.97
CA ALA A 359 -30.19 17.71 -9.66
C ALA A 359 -30.39 19.19 -9.32
N ALA A 360 -29.69 20.09 -10.02
CA ALA A 360 -29.90 21.53 -9.91
C ALA A 360 -31.12 21.93 -10.75
N GLY A 361 -32.31 21.95 -10.13
CA GLY A 361 -33.55 22.37 -10.80
C GLY A 361 -33.46 23.80 -11.39
N PRO A 362 -34.40 24.19 -12.28
CA PRO A 362 -34.44 25.53 -12.85
C PRO A 362 -34.51 26.56 -11.72
N ALA A 363 -33.71 27.60 -11.85
CA ALA A 363 -33.43 28.60 -10.82
C ALA A 363 -34.72 29.18 -10.21
N ALA A 364 -35.20 28.55 -9.13
CA ALA A 364 -36.21 29.12 -8.27
C ALA A 364 -35.68 30.47 -7.77
N VAL A 365 -36.52 31.50 -7.86
CA VAL A 365 -36.28 32.85 -7.34
C VAL A 365 -35.72 32.72 -5.92
N ARG A 366 -34.40 32.90 -5.80
CA ARG A 366 -33.68 32.82 -4.53
C ARG A 366 -34.07 34.05 -3.73
N ILE A 367 -34.98 33.89 -2.78
CA ILE A 367 -35.10 34.84 -1.67
C ILE A 367 -33.74 34.82 -0.95
N PRO A 368 -33.02 35.95 -0.86
CA PRO A 368 -31.70 35.99 -0.25
C PRO A 368 -31.82 35.57 1.22
N HIS A 369 -31.24 34.42 1.54
CA HIS A 369 -31.05 34.05 2.94
C HIS A 369 -30.04 35.03 3.56
N PRO A 370 -30.29 35.56 4.77
CA PRO A 370 -29.33 36.41 5.45
C PRO A 370 -28.07 35.60 5.73
N ILE A 371 -27.01 35.86 4.97
CA ILE A 371 -25.70 35.23 5.15
C ILE A 371 -25.14 35.76 6.47
N ARG A 372 -25.09 34.88 7.48
CA ARG A 372 -24.41 35.08 8.76
C ARG A 372 -22.89 35.18 8.52
N GLY A 373 -22.44 36.36 8.07
CA GLY A 373 -21.02 36.69 7.89
C GLY A 373 -20.46 37.64 8.95
N THR A 374 -21.32 38.20 9.81
CA THR A 374 -20.91 39.02 10.95
C THR A 374 -21.33 38.28 12.21
N GLY A 375 -20.37 37.98 13.10
CA GLY A 375 -20.67 37.30 14.37
C GLY A 375 -21.84 37.98 15.11
N PRO A 376 -22.73 37.23 15.78
CA PRO A 376 -23.97 37.76 16.34
C PRO A 376 -23.72 38.96 17.27
N ARG A 377 -22.59 38.97 17.99
CA ARG A 377 -22.17 40.09 18.85
C ARG A 377 -22.03 41.43 18.10
N ARG A 378 -21.51 41.43 16.87
CA ARG A 378 -21.29 42.66 16.11
C ARG A 378 -22.58 43.22 15.51
N SER A 379 -23.46 42.34 15.03
CA SER A 379 -24.80 42.75 14.57
C SER A 379 -25.67 43.24 15.73
N TRP A 380 -25.59 42.62 16.92
CA TRP A 380 -26.24 43.13 18.13
C TRP A 380 -25.64 44.46 18.59
N ALA A 381 -24.32 44.63 18.57
CA ALA A 381 -23.68 45.90 18.93
C ALA A 381 -24.09 47.04 17.97
N ALA A 382 -24.22 46.75 16.67
CA ALA A 382 -24.71 47.73 15.70
C ALA A 382 -26.20 48.05 15.88
N LEU A 383 -27.03 47.07 16.25
CA LEU A 383 -28.43 47.30 16.58
C LEU A 383 -28.57 48.19 17.82
N VAL A 384 -27.85 47.88 18.90
CA VAL A 384 -27.81 48.70 20.12
C VAL A 384 -27.26 50.10 19.80
N GLY A 385 -26.22 50.17 18.97
CA GLY A 385 -25.68 51.42 18.46
C GLY A 385 -26.72 52.24 17.70
N ALA A 386 -27.52 51.63 16.83
CA ALA A 386 -28.60 52.31 16.11
C ALA A 386 -29.69 52.82 17.05
N VAL A 387 -30.10 52.01 18.03
CA VAL A 387 -31.11 52.36 19.03
C VAL A 387 -30.64 53.51 19.93
N MET A 388 -29.34 53.68 20.17
CA MET A 388 -28.78 54.83 20.89
C MET A 388 -28.53 56.04 20.00
N LEU A 389 -27.96 55.83 18.81
CA LEU A 389 -27.54 56.89 17.89
C LEU A 389 -28.75 57.67 17.35
N LEU A 390 -29.81 56.98 16.94
CA LEU A 390 -30.98 57.61 16.30
C LEU A 390 -31.70 58.58 17.25
N PRO A 391 -32.06 58.22 18.50
CA PRO A 391 -32.70 59.17 19.42
C PRO A 391 -31.79 60.34 19.81
N VAL A 392 -30.49 60.11 20.01
CA VAL A 392 -29.53 61.18 20.31
C VAL A 392 -29.43 62.15 19.14
N LEU A 393 -29.41 61.63 17.91
CA LEU A 393 -29.41 62.42 16.69
C LEU A 393 -30.72 63.22 16.55
N THR A 394 -31.87 62.58 16.80
CA THR A 394 -33.18 63.26 16.81
C THR A 394 -33.20 64.39 17.84
N LEU A 395 -32.72 64.15 19.07
CA LEU A 395 -32.66 65.17 20.11
C LEU A 395 -31.78 66.35 19.70
N LEU A 396 -30.59 66.07 19.14
CA LEU A 396 -29.68 67.11 18.67
C LEU A 396 -30.30 67.93 17.52
N LEU A 397 -30.88 67.27 16.52
CA LEU A 397 -31.53 67.96 15.39
C LEU A 397 -32.75 68.77 15.82
N THR A 398 -33.54 68.27 16.78
CA THR A 398 -34.65 69.04 17.36
C THR A 398 -34.17 70.25 18.17
N ALA A 399 -33.01 70.17 18.83
CA ALA A 399 -32.41 71.31 19.54
C ALA A 399 -31.84 72.38 18.59
N LEU A 400 -31.40 71.99 17.39
CA LEU A 400 -30.97 72.90 16.32
C LEU A 400 -32.12 73.35 15.40
N ARG A 401 -33.37 73.02 15.74
CA ARG A 401 -34.55 73.34 14.93
C ARG A 401 -34.62 74.85 14.67
N GLY A 402 -34.64 75.23 13.39
CA GLY A 402 -34.63 76.62 12.92
C GLY A 402 -33.33 77.08 12.25
N HIS A 403 -32.23 76.34 12.39
CA HIS A 403 -30.96 76.61 11.68
C HIS A 403 -30.70 75.68 10.50
N LEU A 404 -31.41 74.55 10.44
CA LEU A 404 -31.30 73.53 9.39
C LEU A 404 -32.66 73.37 8.70
N ASP A 405 -32.61 73.20 7.37
CA ASP A 405 -33.76 72.88 6.53
C ASP A 405 -34.07 71.37 6.56
N LEU A 406 -35.31 70.97 6.32
CA LEU A 406 -35.77 69.56 6.35
C LEU A 406 -34.90 68.64 5.49
N SER A 407 -34.43 69.16 4.35
CA SER A 407 -33.52 68.48 3.43
C SER A 407 -32.21 68.07 4.09
N SER A 408 -31.67 68.91 4.99
CA SER A 408 -30.43 68.64 5.71
C SER A 408 -30.62 67.58 6.79
N ASP A 409 -31.75 67.61 7.51
CA ASP A 409 -32.07 66.65 8.56
C ASP A 409 -32.18 65.22 7.99
N LEU A 410 -32.83 65.06 6.83
CA LEU A 410 -32.96 63.76 6.15
C LEU A 410 -31.61 63.20 5.68
N VAL A 411 -30.70 64.05 5.20
CA VAL A 411 -29.35 63.62 4.79
C VAL A 411 -28.52 63.16 5.99
N ILE A 412 -28.67 63.82 7.14
CA ILE A 412 -27.99 63.43 8.39
C ILE A 412 -28.49 62.07 8.90
N TYR A 413 -29.80 61.82 8.82
CA TYR A 413 -30.35 60.48 9.10
C TYR A 413 -29.84 59.41 8.14
N LEU A 414 -29.74 59.71 6.84
CA LEU A 414 -29.20 58.79 5.85
C LEU A 414 -27.74 58.43 6.18
N LEU A 415 -26.93 59.40 6.59
CA LEU A 415 -25.55 59.16 7.02
C LEU A 415 -25.48 58.22 8.24
N ALA A 416 -26.36 58.40 9.22
CA ALA A 416 -26.43 57.51 10.39
C ALA A 416 -26.79 56.07 9.99
N VAL A 417 -27.72 55.90 9.06
CA VAL A 417 -28.10 54.58 8.51
C VAL A 417 -26.92 53.91 7.79
N VAL A 418 -26.11 54.67 7.03
CA VAL A 418 -24.89 54.18 6.37
C VAL A 418 -23.87 53.67 7.38
N VAL A 419 -23.65 54.43 8.47
CA VAL A 419 -22.71 54.03 9.54
C VAL A 419 -23.17 52.74 10.21
N VAL A 420 -24.47 52.61 10.50
CA VAL A 420 -25.04 51.36 11.04
C VAL A 420 -24.86 50.20 10.07
N ALA A 421 -25.04 50.42 8.76
CA ALA A 421 -24.86 49.41 7.74
C ALA A 421 -23.42 48.89 7.63
N LEU A 422 -22.44 49.79 7.73
CA LEU A 422 -21.02 49.45 7.71
C LEU A 422 -20.59 48.60 8.91
N VAL A 423 -21.18 48.82 10.09
CA VAL A 423 -20.82 48.11 11.32
C VAL A 423 -21.60 46.80 11.48
N GLY A 424 -22.90 46.81 11.16
CA GLY A 424 -23.86 45.76 11.52
C GLY A 424 -24.38 44.87 10.39
N GLY A 425 -24.15 45.26 9.13
CA GLY A 425 -24.69 44.59 7.96
C GLY A 425 -26.15 44.97 7.66
N LEU A 426 -26.81 44.17 6.81
CA LEU A 426 -28.10 44.52 6.20
C LEU A 426 -29.26 44.65 7.20
N LEU A 427 -29.34 43.75 8.19
CA LEU A 427 -30.47 43.70 9.13
C LEU A 427 -30.52 44.92 10.07
N PRO A 428 -29.42 45.30 10.77
CA PRO A 428 -29.39 46.54 11.55
C PRO A 428 -29.58 47.80 10.71
N ALA A 429 -29.08 47.82 9.46
CA ALA A 429 -29.28 48.94 8.54
C ALA A 429 -30.75 49.13 8.18
N LEU A 430 -31.47 48.05 7.89
CA LEU A 430 -32.89 48.09 7.57
C LEU A 430 -33.70 48.58 8.77
N PHE A 431 -33.37 48.09 9.97
CA PHE A 431 -33.99 48.58 11.21
C PHE A 431 -33.73 50.08 11.42
N ALA A 432 -32.48 50.52 11.26
CA ALA A 432 -32.12 51.93 11.39
C ALA A 432 -32.82 52.81 10.35
N ALA A 433 -32.99 52.33 9.11
CA ALA A 433 -33.70 53.05 8.05
C ALA A 433 -35.18 53.26 8.39
N VAL A 434 -35.86 52.20 8.85
CA VAL A 434 -37.27 52.27 9.26
C VAL A 434 -37.43 53.18 10.49
N ALA A 435 -36.56 53.02 11.50
CA ALA A 435 -36.59 53.85 12.70
C ALA A 435 -36.29 55.33 12.39
N ALA A 436 -35.32 55.61 11.52
CA ALA A 436 -35.01 56.96 11.05
C ALA A 436 -36.19 57.58 10.30
N ALA A 437 -36.86 56.82 9.43
CA ALA A 437 -38.03 57.27 8.69
C ALA A 437 -39.19 57.63 9.64
N LEU A 438 -39.48 56.79 10.63
CA LEU A 438 -40.52 57.04 11.63
C LEU A 438 -40.19 58.26 12.52
N LEU A 439 -38.93 58.42 12.91
CA LEU A 439 -38.48 59.58 13.69
C LEU A 439 -38.51 60.87 12.88
N ALA A 440 -38.13 60.80 11.60
CA ALA A 440 -38.22 61.91 10.68
C ALA A 440 -39.67 62.36 10.47
N ASP A 441 -40.57 61.40 10.25
CA ASP A 441 -42.01 61.63 10.09
C ASP A 441 -42.62 62.26 11.34
N TYR A 442 -42.41 61.64 12.51
CA TYR A 442 -43.00 62.08 13.76
C TYR A 442 -42.49 63.45 14.22
N TYR A 443 -41.21 63.77 14.03
CA TYR A 443 -40.66 65.02 14.54
C TYR A 443 -40.64 66.13 13.50
N PHE A 444 -40.31 65.88 12.24
CA PHE A 444 -39.93 66.93 11.29
C PHE A 444 -40.96 67.18 10.17
N ILE A 445 -41.89 66.24 9.93
CA ILE A 445 -42.98 66.42 8.96
C ILE A 445 -44.21 67.01 9.70
N ALA A 446 -44.88 67.99 9.09
CA ALA A 446 -46.04 68.66 9.68
C ALA A 446 -47.34 67.91 9.31
N PRO A 447 -48.27 67.64 10.24
CA PRO A 447 -48.26 68.05 11.64
C PRO A 447 -47.29 67.23 12.52
N VAL A 448 -46.37 67.93 13.17
CA VAL A 448 -45.37 67.32 14.06
C VAL A 448 -46.08 66.63 15.24
N HIS A 449 -45.51 65.52 15.70
CA HIS A 449 -46.07 64.62 16.71
C HIS A 449 -47.30 63.81 16.27
N SER A 450 -47.53 63.70 14.96
CA SER A 450 -48.55 62.85 14.36
C SER A 450 -47.91 61.95 13.28
N LEU A 451 -48.43 60.73 13.11
CA LEU A 451 -48.10 59.84 11.99
C LEU A 451 -49.22 59.85 10.92
N ALA A 452 -50.09 60.86 10.96
CA ALA A 452 -51.20 61.00 10.04
C ALA A 452 -50.69 61.59 8.71
N ILE A 453 -50.73 60.77 7.66
CA ILE A 453 -50.32 61.19 6.31
C ILE A 453 -51.48 61.96 5.68
N GLU A 454 -51.38 63.28 5.65
CA GLU A 454 -52.45 64.15 5.11
C GLU A 454 -52.18 64.57 3.66
N ARG A 455 -50.93 64.53 3.18
CA ARG A 455 -50.57 64.93 1.80
C ARG A 455 -49.95 63.79 1.00
N PRO A 456 -50.33 63.63 -0.29
CA PRO A 456 -49.75 62.59 -1.15
C PRO A 456 -48.26 62.80 -1.43
N ASP A 457 -47.76 64.03 -1.29
CA ASP A 457 -46.35 64.39 -1.49
C ASP A 457 -45.44 63.89 -0.35
N GLU A 458 -45.99 63.61 0.83
CA GLU A 458 -45.25 63.06 1.97
C GLU A 458 -45.00 61.55 1.78
N ILE A 459 -45.94 60.86 1.13
CA ILE A 459 -45.79 59.45 0.76
C ILE A 459 -44.64 59.26 -0.22
N THR A 460 -44.51 60.16 -1.21
CA THR A 460 -43.42 60.07 -2.19
C THR A 460 -42.06 60.33 -1.56
N ALA A 461 -41.95 61.31 -0.66
CA ALA A 461 -40.71 61.57 0.08
C ALA A 461 -40.30 60.37 0.97
N LEU A 462 -41.26 59.76 1.69
CA LEU A 462 -41.02 58.59 2.52
C LEU A 462 -40.60 57.37 1.70
N VAL A 463 -41.28 57.11 0.57
CA VAL A 463 -40.96 56.00 -0.34
C VAL A 463 -39.58 56.20 -0.98
N VAL A 464 -39.25 57.42 -1.42
CA VAL A 464 -37.93 57.75 -1.98
C VAL A 464 -36.84 57.62 -0.92
N PHE A 465 -37.10 58.03 0.32
CA PHE A 465 -36.16 57.87 1.43
C PHE A 465 -35.90 56.40 1.76
N ILE A 466 -36.96 55.59 1.90
CA ILE A 466 -36.84 54.14 2.14
C ILE A 466 -36.12 53.45 0.97
N ALA A 467 -36.44 53.82 -0.28
CA ALA A 467 -35.79 53.30 -1.47
C ALA A 467 -34.29 53.67 -1.51
N THR A 468 -33.95 54.92 -1.17
CA THR A 468 -32.56 55.40 -1.13
C THR A 468 -31.79 54.72 0.00
N ALA A 469 -32.38 54.58 1.19
CA ALA A 469 -31.77 53.88 2.32
C ALA A 469 -31.57 52.37 2.03
N ALA A 470 -32.50 51.73 1.34
CA ALA A 470 -32.36 50.33 0.90
C ALA A 470 -31.29 50.17 -0.19
N LEU A 471 -31.23 51.09 -1.16
CA LEU A 471 -30.20 51.11 -2.20
C LEU A 471 -28.81 51.31 -1.60
N VAL A 472 -28.67 52.25 -0.67
CA VAL A 472 -27.40 52.54 -0.01
C VAL A 472 -27.02 51.42 0.97
N GLY A 473 -27.97 50.83 1.68
CA GLY A 473 -27.73 49.67 2.55
C GLY A 473 -27.29 48.43 1.78
N THR A 474 -27.86 48.19 0.59
CA THR A 474 -27.43 47.10 -0.31
C THR A 474 -26.11 47.39 -1.01
N ALA A 475 -25.86 48.64 -1.44
CA ALA A 475 -24.61 49.07 -2.03
C ALA A 475 -23.44 49.02 -1.03
N ALA A 476 -23.65 49.46 0.22
CA ALA A 476 -22.65 49.39 1.29
C ALA A 476 -22.39 47.93 1.72
N GLY A 477 -23.44 47.11 1.82
CA GLY A 477 -23.32 45.67 2.10
C GLY A 477 -22.54 44.92 1.01
N THR A 478 -22.81 45.23 -0.26
CA THR A 478 -22.10 44.62 -1.40
C THR A 478 -20.68 45.15 -1.57
N ALA A 479 -20.40 46.42 -1.28
CA ALA A 479 -19.04 46.99 -1.30
C ALA A 479 -18.14 46.38 -0.23
N ALA A 480 -18.65 46.17 0.99
CA ALA A 480 -17.94 45.48 2.07
C ALA A 480 -17.71 43.98 1.77
N GLN A 481 -18.61 43.35 1.00
CA GLN A 481 -18.44 41.97 0.54
C GLN A 481 -17.41 41.83 -0.59
N ARG A 482 -17.28 42.82 -1.50
CA ARG A 482 -16.26 42.77 -2.57
C ARG A 482 -14.83 42.84 -2.02
N THR A 483 -14.58 43.61 -0.97
CA THR A 483 -13.28 43.65 -0.28
C THR A 483 -12.99 42.36 0.49
N TYR A 484 -14.00 41.74 1.11
CA TYR A 484 -13.85 40.44 1.79
C TYR A 484 -13.63 39.27 0.81
N GLN A 485 -14.31 39.27 -0.34
CA GLN A 485 -14.15 38.26 -1.38
C GLN A 485 -12.78 38.33 -2.09
N ALA A 486 -12.23 39.54 -2.30
CA ALA A 486 -10.90 39.72 -2.87
C ALA A 486 -9.77 39.20 -1.95
N VAL A 487 -9.95 39.32 -0.63
CA VAL A 487 -9.03 38.76 0.38
C VAL A 487 -9.17 37.23 0.50
N ARG A 488 -10.39 36.69 0.31
CA ARG A 488 -10.62 35.23 0.29
C ARG A 488 -9.97 34.54 -0.93
N ALA A 489 -10.12 35.10 -2.12
CA ALA A 489 -9.51 34.53 -3.32
C ALA A 489 -7.97 34.53 -3.26
N THR A 490 -7.37 35.53 -2.60
CA THR A 490 -5.90 35.59 -2.40
C THR A 490 -5.40 34.79 -1.20
N SER A 491 -6.24 34.44 -0.24
CA SER A 491 -5.89 33.55 0.88
C SER A 491 -6.08 32.07 0.52
N GLU A 492 -7.09 31.70 -0.26
CA GLU A 492 -7.22 30.35 -0.84
C GLU A 492 -6.08 30.02 -1.81
N ALA A 493 -5.73 30.96 -2.71
CA ALA A 493 -4.59 30.78 -3.61
C ALA A 493 -3.24 30.71 -2.86
N ARG A 494 -3.08 31.44 -1.75
CA ARG A 494 -1.90 31.37 -0.88
C ARG A 494 -1.89 30.13 0.01
N ALA A 495 -3.05 29.63 0.46
CA ALA A 495 -3.16 28.39 1.21
C ALA A 495 -2.81 27.20 0.31
N LEU A 496 -3.40 27.11 -0.89
CA LEU A 496 -3.07 26.07 -1.88
C LEU A 496 -1.61 26.16 -2.35
N SER A 497 -1.05 27.37 -2.52
CA SER A 497 0.37 27.56 -2.85
C SER A 497 1.31 27.23 -1.68
N ARG A 498 0.86 27.35 -0.41
CA ARG A 498 1.63 26.99 0.79
C ARG A 498 1.56 25.50 1.09
N LEU A 499 0.43 24.86 0.85
CA LEU A 499 0.26 23.41 0.93
C LEU A 499 1.13 22.72 -0.14
N ALA A 500 1.10 23.21 -1.38
CA ALA A 500 2.01 22.75 -2.43
C ALA A 500 3.51 22.96 -2.11
N ALA A 501 3.86 24.00 -1.34
CA ALA A 501 5.23 24.28 -0.91
C ALA A 501 5.67 23.45 0.32
N ALA A 502 4.73 22.96 1.14
CA ALA A 502 4.98 22.08 2.28
C ALA A 502 5.22 20.63 1.82
N THR A 503 4.53 20.18 0.77
CA THR A 503 4.74 18.86 0.14
C THR A 503 6.11 18.71 -0.53
N MET A 504 6.84 19.82 -0.76
CA MET A 504 8.10 19.85 -1.51
C MET A 504 9.36 19.86 -0.64
N ARG A 505 9.27 19.90 0.71
CA ARG A 505 10.44 20.13 1.59
C ARG A 505 10.66 19.18 2.77
N GLY A 506 9.86 18.12 2.93
CA GLY A 506 10.15 17.05 3.92
C GLY A 506 10.29 17.54 5.37
N GLN A 507 9.40 18.43 5.83
CA GLN A 507 9.47 18.97 7.20
C GLN A 507 8.88 18.02 8.26
N ASP A 508 9.44 18.13 9.48
CA ASP A 508 9.07 17.45 10.72
C ASP A 508 7.61 17.75 11.12
N LEU A 509 6.85 16.70 11.49
CA LEU A 509 5.44 16.73 11.87
C LEU A 509 5.19 17.71 13.03
N THR A 510 6.16 17.85 13.93
CA THR A 510 6.09 18.79 15.06
C THR A 510 6.04 20.25 14.60
N ALA A 511 6.77 20.60 13.55
CA ALA A 511 6.79 21.95 13.00
C ALA A 511 5.45 22.31 12.33
N LEU A 512 4.80 21.34 11.69
CA LEU A 512 3.48 21.53 11.08
C LEU A 512 2.40 21.76 12.14
N VAL A 513 2.45 21.00 13.24
CA VAL A 513 1.51 21.16 14.36
C VAL A 513 1.71 22.52 15.07
N GLU A 514 2.96 22.96 15.25
CA GLU A 514 3.25 24.30 15.80
C GLU A 514 2.76 25.42 14.87
N GLN A 515 2.92 25.27 13.56
CA GLN A 515 2.44 26.25 12.58
C GLN A 515 0.91 26.34 12.55
N ILE A 516 0.21 25.22 12.74
CA ILE A 516 -1.25 25.21 12.89
C ILE A 516 -1.66 25.90 14.19
N ARG A 517 -0.94 25.66 15.31
CA ARG A 517 -1.18 26.35 16.57
C ARG A 517 -1.12 27.87 16.42
N GLU A 518 -0.07 28.38 15.79
CA GLU A 518 0.15 29.81 15.58
C GLU A 518 -0.92 30.43 14.66
N ASN A 519 -1.25 29.77 13.55
CA ASN A 519 -2.19 30.31 12.56
C ASN A 519 -3.62 30.44 13.11
N PHE A 520 -4.04 29.51 13.96
CA PHE A 520 -5.37 29.51 14.56
C PHE A 520 -5.40 30.18 15.94
N GLY A 521 -4.27 30.70 16.43
CA GLY A 521 -4.17 31.38 17.73
C GLY A 521 -4.48 30.46 18.92
N LEU A 522 -4.12 29.18 18.81
CA LEU A 522 -4.43 28.16 19.80
C LEU A 522 -3.43 28.19 20.97
N SER A 523 -3.90 27.85 22.17
CA SER A 523 -3.06 27.75 23.36
C SER A 523 -2.19 26.49 23.30
N ALA A 524 -2.76 25.37 22.86
CA ALA A 524 -2.04 24.14 22.60
C ALA A 524 -2.78 23.24 21.59
N ILE A 525 -2.05 22.33 20.95
CA ILE A 525 -2.61 21.38 19.97
C ILE A 525 -1.81 20.07 19.99
N SER A 526 -2.47 18.94 19.75
CA SER A 526 -1.86 17.62 19.75
C SER A 526 -2.52 16.71 18.73
N LEU A 527 -1.70 15.93 18.05
CA LEU A 527 -2.12 14.83 17.19
C LEU A 527 -2.05 13.54 18.01
N LEU A 528 -3.19 12.86 18.17
CA LEU A 528 -3.35 11.69 19.04
C LEU A 528 -3.66 10.44 18.21
N GLU A 529 -2.94 9.35 18.45
CA GLU A 529 -3.17 8.03 17.83
C GLU A 529 -3.75 7.05 18.85
N ARG A 530 -4.74 6.25 18.44
CA ARG A 530 -5.43 5.24 19.24
C ARG A 530 -4.83 3.86 19.00
N ASP A 531 -4.57 3.12 20.08
CA ASP A 531 -4.08 1.74 20.01
C ASP A 531 -5.15 0.78 19.43
N PRO A 532 -4.88 0.05 18.34
CA PRO A 532 -5.83 -0.90 17.76
C PRO A 532 -5.99 -2.20 18.57
N GLU A 533 -5.07 -2.56 19.49
CA GLU A 533 -5.09 -3.86 20.20
C GLU A 533 -5.57 -3.81 21.67
N ALA A 534 -6.09 -2.68 22.16
CA ALA A 534 -6.44 -2.55 23.58
C ALA A 534 -7.91 -2.90 23.92
N SER A 535 -8.07 -3.84 24.86
CA SER A 535 -9.22 -4.09 25.77
C SER A 535 -9.91 -2.80 26.31
N PRO A 536 -11.10 -2.85 26.95
CA PRO A 536 -12.27 -1.97 26.73
C PRO A 536 -12.16 -0.45 27.03
N ALA A 537 -10.97 0.08 27.32
CA ALA A 537 -10.68 1.51 27.38
C ALA A 537 -9.57 1.88 26.38
N PRO A 538 -9.84 2.72 25.36
CA PRO A 538 -8.85 3.05 24.34
C PRO A 538 -7.69 3.84 24.94
N ARG A 539 -6.46 3.34 24.76
CA ARG A 539 -5.23 4.10 25.05
C ARG A 539 -4.91 5.03 23.88
N TRP A 540 -4.56 6.27 24.21
CA TRP A 540 -4.18 7.32 23.26
C TRP A 540 -2.70 7.66 23.44
N TYR A 541 -1.99 7.81 22.33
CA TYR A 541 -0.58 8.20 22.29
C TYR A 541 -0.44 9.55 21.57
N VAL A 542 0.41 10.43 22.10
CA VAL A 542 0.71 11.72 21.45
C VAL A 542 1.75 11.49 20.37
N VAL A 543 1.37 11.74 19.11
CA VAL A 543 2.24 11.61 17.93
C VAL A 543 3.07 12.87 17.74
N ALA A 544 2.45 14.04 17.89
CA ALA A 544 3.09 15.34 17.83
C ALA A 544 2.25 16.34 18.63
N SER A 545 2.90 17.28 19.31
CA SER A 545 2.22 18.28 20.14
C SER A 545 2.95 19.60 20.15
N ALA A 546 2.21 20.69 20.33
CA ALA A 546 2.78 22.02 20.40
C ALA A 546 1.97 22.96 21.31
N GLY A 547 2.63 23.90 21.98
CA GLY A 547 2.03 24.85 22.94
C GLY A 547 2.15 24.50 24.43
N GLU A 548 1.53 25.31 25.29
CA GLU A 548 1.58 25.14 26.75
C GLU A 548 0.50 24.15 27.22
N ARG A 549 0.92 23.05 27.86
CA ARG A 549 0.04 21.94 28.32
C ARG A 549 -0.81 21.34 27.18
N PRO A 550 -0.19 20.66 26.20
CA PRO A 550 -0.91 19.95 25.15
C PRO A 550 -1.91 18.92 25.71
N PRO A 551 -3.09 18.74 25.08
CA PRO A 551 -4.05 17.69 25.47
C PRO A 551 -3.48 16.30 25.15
N GLU A 552 -3.45 15.41 26.14
CA GLU A 552 -2.93 14.03 25.96
C GLU A 552 -4.04 13.04 25.58
N LYS A 553 -5.31 13.44 25.76
CA LYS A 553 -6.51 12.68 25.39
C LYS A 553 -7.49 13.58 24.63
N PRO A 554 -8.32 13.03 23.72
CA PRO A 554 -9.28 13.83 22.96
C PRO A 554 -10.20 14.66 23.86
N TYR A 555 -10.78 14.03 24.89
CA TYR A 555 -11.72 14.67 25.83
C TYR A 555 -11.11 15.75 26.74
N GLU A 556 -9.80 16.00 26.67
CA GLU A 556 -9.14 17.13 27.35
C GLU A 556 -8.98 18.36 26.45
N ALA A 557 -9.45 18.28 25.21
CA ALA A 557 -9.43 19.37 24.24
C ALA A 557 -10.73 20.16 24.24
N ASP A 558 -10.64 21.44 23.88
CA ASP A 558 -11.80 22.30 23.66
C ASP A 558 -12.41 22.03 22.26
N VAL A 559 -11.57 21.63 21.31
CA VAL A 559 -11.98 21.30 19.93
C VAL A 559 -11.27 20.03 19.49
N GLU A 560 -12.06 19.06 19.04
CA GLU A 560 -11.60 17.81 18.47
C GLU A 560 -11.92 17.77 16.97
N SER A 561 -10.95 17.32 16.16
CA SER A 561 -11.14 17.07 14.74
C SER A 561 -10.63 15.67 14.40
N PRO A 562 -11.52 14.70 14.16
CA PRO A 562 -11.12 13.35 13.77
C PRO A 562 -10.51 13.37 12.38
N VAL A 563 -9.41 12.64 12.23
CA VAL A 563 -8.66 12.53 10.97
C VAL A 563 -8.97 11.20 10.30
N ASP A 564 -8.96 10.11 11.09
CA ASP A 564 -9.42 8.77 10.73
C ASP A 564 -9.89 8.03 12.01
N ASP A 565 -10.19 6.73 11.91
CA ASP A 565 -10.71 5.93 13.04
C ASP A 565 -9.73 5.80 14.22
N ASN A 566 -8.44 6.03 13.97
CA ASN A 566 -7.36 5.86 14.93
C ASN A 566 -6.58 7.15 15.21
N LEU A 567 -6.82 8.25 14.49
CA LEU A 567 -6.04 9.49 14.59
C LEU A 567 -6.97 10.69 14.78
N THR A 568 -6.69 11.51 15.79
CA THR A 568 -7.51 12.69 16.14
C THR A 568 -6.63 13.89 16.46
N LEU A 569 -6.98 15.05 15.91
CA LEU A 569 -6.36 16.32 16.25
C LEU A 569 -7.15 16.98 17.39
N ALA A 570 -6.46 17.23 18.50
CA ALA A 570 -7.02 17.74 19.75
C ALA A 570 -6.41 19.11 20.06
N ALA A 571 -7.24 20.16 20.18
CA ALA A 571 -6.79 21.54 20.38
C ALA A 571 -7.40 22.19 21.62
N ARG A 572 -6.60 23.02 22.32
CA ARG A 572 -7.05 23.91 23.39
C ARG A 572 -6.96 25.37 22.95
N GLY A 573 -8.04 26.09 23.14
CA GLY A 573 -8.17 27.49 22.72
C GLY A 573 -9.63 27.90 22.59
N SER A 574 -9.96 29.06 23.15
CA SER A 574 -11.33 29.58 23.11
C SER A 574 -11.63 30.26 21.76
N GLY A 575 -12.76 29.92 21.13
CA GLY A 575 -13.41 30.81 20.16
C GLY A 575 -13.22 30.51 18.68
N LEU A 576 -12.91 29.27 18.28
CA LEU A 576 -12.94 28.89 16.86
C LEU A 576 -14.36 29.01 16.30
N SER A 577 -14.52 29.72 15.17
CA SER A 577 -15.79 29.78 14.46
C SER A 577 -16.08 28.45 13.76
N THR A 578 -17.35 28.20 13.37
CA THR A 578 -17.71 27.01 12.56
C THR A 578 -16.98 26.97 11.21
N GLU A 579 -16.47 28.10 10.74
CA GLU A 579 -15.66 28.16 9.52
C GLU A 579 -14.20 27.77 9.81
N ASP A 580 -13.62 28.27 10.90
CA ASP A 580 -12.27 27.88 11.33
C ASP A 580 -12.18 26.39 11.69
N GLN A 581 -13.24 25.82 12.27
CA GLN A 581 -13.34 24.38 12.51
C GLN A 581 -13.31 23.56 11.22
N ARG A 582 -13.89 24.05 10.12
CA ARG A 582 -13.82 23.38 8.81
C ARG A 582 -12.43 23.45 8.19
N VAL A 583 -11.75 24.58 8.32
CA VAL A 583 -10.37 24.73 7.85
C VAL A 583 -9.43 23.90 8.72
N LEU A 584 -9.63 23.87 10.04
CA LEU A 584 -8.89 23.01 10.96
C LEU A 584 -9.09 21.53 10.62
N ALA A 585 -10.31 21.11 10.25
CA ALA A 585 -10.57 19.75 9.80
C ALA A 585 -9.86 19.41 8.47
N ALA A 586 -9.75 20.37 7.55
CA ALA A 586 -8.94 20.19 6.33
C ALA A 586 -7.44 20.07 6.66
N CYS A 587 -6.93 20.89 7.58
CA CYS A 587 -5.55 20.77 8.09
C CYS A 587 -5.33 19.46 8.84
N ALA A 588 -6.33 18.96 9.57
CA ALA A 588 -6.28 17.68 10.27
C ALA A 588 -6.21 16.52 9.28
N ALA A 589 -7.01 16.54 8.22
CA ALA A 589 -6.93 15.56 7.13
C ALA A 589 -5.56 15.57 6.44
N GLU A 590 -4.97 16.74 6.24
CA GLU A 590 -3.64 16.86 5.63
C GLU A 590 -2.50 16.45 6.56
N LEU A 591 -2.59 16.75 7.86
CA LEU A 591 -1.73 16.17 8.90
C LEU A 591 -1.87 14.65 8.96
N GLY A 592 -3.08 14.13 8.77
CA GLY A 592 -3.36 12.70 8.60
C GLY A 592 -2.65 12.10 7.40
N LEU A 593 -2.72 12.76 6.25
CA LEU A 593 -1.99 12.34 5.05
C LEU A 593 -0.47 12.48 5.21
N ALA A 594 0.02 13.50 5.91
CA ALA A 594 1.44 13.68 6.21
C ALA A 594 1.93 12.63 7.22
N HIS A 595 1.14 12.30 8.24
CA HIS A 595 1.40 11.25 9.20
C HIS A 595 1.26 9.85 8.57
N ALA A 596 0.27 9.63 7.72
CA ALA A 596 0.12 8.40 6.93
C ALA A 596 1.27 8.25 5.92
N ARG A 597 1.73 9.33 5.28
CA ARG A 597 2.98 9.33 4.49
C ARG A 597 4.22 9.14 5.33
N GLY A 598 4.26 9.65 6.56
CA GLY A 598 5.32 9.43 7.54
C GLY A 598 5.32 8.02 8.14
N ARG A 599 4.15 7.39 8.26
CA ARG A 599 3.94 5.98 8.64
C ARG A 599 4.11 5.05 7.48
N ILE A 600 3.80 5.45 6.25
CA ILE A 600 4.14 4.72 5.04
C ILE A 600 5.64 4.87 4.83
N ALA A 601 6.25 6.04 5.02
CA ALA A 601 7.70 6.20 5.03
C ALA A 601 8.36 5.50 6.24
N GLY A 602 7.66 5.37 7.37
CA GLY A 602 8.12 4.72 8.60
C GLY A 602 7.86 3.20 8.64
N ARG A 603 6.85 2.69 7.92
CA ARG A 603 6.64 1.25 7.61
C ARG A 603 7.41 0.84 6.34
N SER A 604 7.72 1.80 5.48
CA SER A 604 8.79 1.77 4.48
C SER A 604 10.13 2.20 5.08
N GLY A 605 10.28 2.12 6.41
CA GLY A 605 11.58 2.01 7.09
C GLY A 605 12.31 0.69 6.77
N GLY A 606 11.88 -0.02 5.71
CA GLY A 606 12.64 -1.04 5.00
C GLY A 606 13.11 -0.60 3.59
N THR A 607 12.94 0.67 3.18
CA THR A 607 13.40 1.18 1.88
C THR A 607 14.18 2.50 1.98
N ASP A 608 15.11 2.60 2.93
CA ASP A 608 16.34 3.37 2.67
C ASP A 608 17.16 2.71 1.54
N THR A 609 16.92 1.43 1.24
CA THR A 609 17.71 0.63 0.31
C THR A 609 17.65 1.07 -1.15
N PHE A 610 16.60 1.69 -1.72
CA PHE A 610 16.62 1.99 -3.16
C PHE A 610 17.31 3.31 -3.50
N ALA A 611 17.05 4.37 -2.71
CA ALA A 611 17.76 5.64 -2.85
C ALA A 611 19.21 5.50 -2.35
N ASP A 612 19.45 4.73 -1.29
CA ASP A 612 20.82 4.41 -0.87
C ASP A 612 21.46 3.36 -1.77
N ALA A 613 20.77 2.39 -2.38
CA ALA A 613 21.36 1.53 -3.40
C ALA A 613 21.71 2.31 -4.66
N GLU A 614 20.88 3.27 -5.10
CA GLU A 614 21.21 4.11 -6.26
C GLU A 614 22.34 5.09 -5.93
N ARG A 615 22.39 5.69 -4.74
CA ARG A 615 23.52 6.51 -4.29
C ARG A 615 24.79 5.69 -4.09
N THR A 616 24.68 4.50 -3.50
CA THR A 616 25.78 3.56 -3.31
C THR A 616 26.28 3.07 -4.65
N ARG A 617 25.42 2.63 -5.57
CA ARG A 617 25.75 2.24 -6.95
C ARG A 617 26.41 3.38 -7.72
N ALA A 618 25.89 4.61 -7.63
CA ALA A 618 26.51 5.78 -8.24
C ALA A 618 27.89 6.09 -7.62
N SER A 619 28.04 5.97 -6.29
CA SER A 619 29.32 6.19 -5.61
C SER A 619 30.36 5.11 -5.94
N LEU A 620 29.93 3.85 -6.09
CA LEU A 620 30.76 2.71 -6.46
C LEU A 620 31.26 2.85 -7.89
N LEU A 621 30.40 3.26 -8.83
CA LEU A 621 30.80 3.51 -10.22
C LEU A 621 31.81 4.67 -10.33
N LEU A 622 31.63 5.73 -9.52
CA LEU A 622 32.57 6.85 -9.47
C LEU A 622 33.91 6.46 -8.82
N ALA A 623 33.91 5.64 -7.77
CA ALA A 623 35.11 5.12 -7.13
C ALA A 623 35.87 4.16 -8.05
N ALA A 624 35.18 3.19 -8.66
CA ALA A 624 35.76 2.24 -9.61
C ALA A 624 36.37 2.95 -10.83
N GLY A 625 35.68 3.95 -11.39
CA GLY A 625 36.19 4.74 -12.50
C GLY A 625 37.46 5.54 -12.14
N ARG A 626 37.59 6.00 -10.90
CA ARG A 626 38.79 6.69 -10.40
C ARG A 626 39.95 5.72 -10.20
N ASP A 627 39.67 4.58 -9.56
CA ASP A 627 40.67 3.60 -9.17
C ASP A 627 41.21 2.80 -10.37
N LEU A 628 40.40 2.59 -11.43
CA LEU A 628 40.85 1.98 -12.69
C LEU A 628 41.64 2.95 -13.59
N ARG A 629 41.34 4.25 -13.56
CA ARG A 629 42.03 5.23 -14.42
C ARG A 629 43.51 5.37 -14.05
N ALA A 630 43.85 5.26 -12.76
CA ALA A 630 45.23 5.37 -12.28
C ALA A 630 46.19 4.26 -12.80
N PRO A 631 45.87 2.95 -12.70
CA PRO A 631 46.71 1.89 -13.26
C PRO A 631 46.73 1.94 -14.78
N LEU A 632 45.61 2.25 -15.45
CA LEU A 632 45.59 2.39 -16.91
C LEU A 632 46.49 3.52 -17.42
N HIS A 633 46.46 4.69 -16.76
CA HIS A 633 47.37 5.80 -17.10
C HIS A 633 48.84 5.43 -16.82
N THR A 634 49.10 4.62 -15.80
CA THR A 634 50.45 4.12 -15.49
C THR A 634 50.94 3.14 -16.56
N ALA A 635 50.08 2.23 -17.01
CA ALA A 635 50.38 1.31 -18.11
C ALA A 635 50.60 2.06 -19.42
N GLU A 636 49.73 3.02 -19.75
CA GLU A 636 49.85 3.86 -20.94
C GLU A 636 51.14 4.69 -20.91
N ALA A 637 51.46 5.33 -19.79
CA ALA A 637 52.71 6.08 -19.64
C ALA A 637 53.95 5.18 -19.82
N ALA A 638 53.93 3.97 -19.27
CA ALA A 638 55.01 3.00 -19.43
C ALA A 638 55.16 2.55 -20.90
N LEU A 639 54.04 2.25 -21.58
CA LEU A 639 54.01 1.85 -22.99
C LEU A 639 54.42 2.98 -23.94
N VAL A 640 54.00 4.22 -23.67
CA VAL A 640 54.40 5.41 -24.44
C VAL A 640 55.90 5.66 -24.29
N ARG A 641 56.45 5.55 -23.07
CA ARG A 641 57.90 5.64 -22.83
C ARG A 641 58.67 4.53 -23.53
N LEU A 642 58.11 3.32 -23.56
CA LEU A 642 58.68 2.18 -24.28
C LEU A 642 58.68 2.40 -25.80
N ARG A 643 57.63 3.02 -26.36
CA ARG A 643 57.51 3.34 -27.79
C ARG A 643 58.44 4.45 -28.26
N HIS A 644 58.72 5.44 -27.42
CA HIS A 644 59.63 6.56 -27.74
C HIS A 644 61.08 6.30 -27.33
N ARG A 645 61.41 5.06 -26.95
CA ARG A 645 62.77 4.65 -26.59
C ARG A 645 63.68 4.62 -27.82
N ARG A 646 64.91 5.12 -27.67
CA ARG A 646 65.98 4.97 -28.68
C ARG A 646 66.56 3.55 -28.60
N ALA A 647 66.97 2.99 -29.74
CA ALA A 647 67.53 1.64 -29.83
C ALA A 647 68.74 1.35 -28.91
N ASP A 648 69.44 2.39 -28.44
CA ASP A 648 70.65 2.27 -27.58
C ASP A 648 70.38 2.37 -26.06
N ALA A 649 69.13 2.45 -25.61
CA ALA A 649 68.84 2.55 -24.17
C ALA A 649 69.11 1.22 -23.43
N PRO A 650 69.54 1.24 -22.16
CA PRO A 650 69.95 0.04 -21.44
C PRO A 650 68.80 -0.97 -21.24
N ALA A 651 69.06 -2.26 -21.48
CA ALA A 651 68.12 -3.37 -21.28
C ALA A 651 67.36 -3.41 -19.93
N PRO A 652 67.94 -3.04 -18.77
CA PRO A 652 67.19 -3.00 -17.51
C PRO A 652 66.07 -1.95 -17.48
N GLU A 653 66.16 -0.86 -18.25
CA GLU A 653 65.11 0.17 -18.30
C GLU A 653 63.87 -0.32 -19.07
N GLU A 654 64.07 -1.14 -20.11
CA GLU A 654 62.99 -1.80 -20.84
C GLU A 654 62.26 -2.83 -19.98
N ALA A 655 63.02 -3.68 -19.28
CA ALA A 655 62.45 -4.65 -18.35
C ALA A 655 61.62 -3.95 -17.27
N GLN A 656 62.14 -2.85 -16.69
CA GLN A 656 61.41 -2.06 -15.69
C GLN A 656 60.11 -1.43 -16.23
N LEU A 657 60.11 -0.91 -17.45
CA LEU A 657 58.91 -0.34 -18.06
C LEU A 657 57.87 -1.42 -18.41
N LEU A 658 58.32 -2.58 -18.91
CA LEU A 658 57.45 -3.73 -19.16
C LEU A 658 56.87 -4.31 -17.87
N ASP A 659 57.68 -4.42 -16.82
CA ASP A 659 57.22 -4.88 -15.51
C ASP A 659 56.27 -3.88 -14.86
N ALA A 660 56.52 -2.57 -15.01
CA ALA A 660 55.60 -1.54 -14.57
C ALA A 660 54.25 -1.59 -15.31
N ALA A 661 54.26 -1.81 -16.63
CA ALA A 661 53.05 -1.99 -17.43
C ALA A 661 52.30 -3.27 -17.06
N ARG A 662 53.02 -4.40 -16.91
CA ARG A 662 52.44 -5.70 -16.52
C ARG A 662 51.81 -5.63 -15.13
N ALA A 663 52.52 -5.05 -14.16
CA ALA A 663 52.00 -4.83 -12.82
C ALA A 663 50.77 -3.92 -12.83
N ALA A 664 50.76 -2.88 -13.67
CA ALA A 664 49.59 -2.00 -13.82
C ALA A 664 48.37 -2.71 -14.42
N VAL A 665 48.56 -3.59 -15.42
CA VAL A 665 47.50 -4.41 -16.00
C VAL A 665 46.97 -5.43 -14.99
N HIS A 666 47.84 -6.10 -14.24
CA HIS A 666 47.42 -7.02 -13.19
C HIS A 666 46.61 -6.29 -12.10
N ARG A 667 47.01 -5.07 -11.73
CA ARG A 667 46.24 -4.22 -10.82
C ARG A 667 44.85 -3.88 -11.35
N ALA A 668 44.73 -3.56 -12.64
CA ALA A 668 43.42 -3.29 -13.25
C ALA A 668 42.53 -4.54 -13.25
N ALA A 669 43.09 -5.72 -13.54
CA ALA A 669 42.36 -6.99 -13.49
C ALA A 669 41.86 -7.32 -12.08
N GLN A 670 42.67 -7.07 -11.06
CA GLN A 670 42.26 -7.26 -9.66
C GLN A 670 41.11 -6.34 -9.28
N LEU A 671 41.16 -5.05 -9.63
CA LEU A 671 40.09 -4.09 -9.35
C LEU A 671 38.75 -4.44 -10.04
N VAL A 672 38.81 -5.04 -11.24
CA VAL A 672 37.61 -5.55 -11.92
C VAL A 672 37.01 -6.73 -11.16
N THR A 673 37.85 -7.60 -10.62
CA THR A 673 37.40 -8.73 -9.79
C THR A 673 36.74 -8.21 -8.51
N ASP A 674 37.39 -7.27 -7.80
CA ASP A 674 36.85 -6.62 -6.61
C ASP A 674 35.49 -5.94 -6.90
N LEU A 675 35.31 -5.33 -8.08
CA LEU A 675 34.04 -4.70 -8.49
C LEU A 675 32.93 -5.73 -8.75
N ASP A 676 33.26 -6.87 -9.34
CA ASP A 676 32.30 -7.97 -9.53
C ASP A 676 31.80 -8.50 -8.18
N ASP A 677 32.69 -8.60 -7.19
CA ASP A 677 32.34 -9.05 -5.86
C ASP A 677 31.38 -8.10 -5.13
N VAL A 678 31.66 -6.80 -5.19
CA VAL A 678 30.76 -5.77 -4.65
C VAL A 678 29.39 -5.85 -5.35
N SER A 679 29.37 -6.04 -6.67
CA SER A 679 28.14 -6.18 -7.45
C SER A 679 27.33 -7.42 -7.04
N ARG A 680 27.99 -8.56 -6.85
CA ARG A 680 27.35 -9.81 -6.39
C ARG A 680 26.82 -9.70 -4.97
N LEU A 681 27.52 -8.99 -4.09
CA LEU A 681 27.09 -8.73 -2.70
C LEU A 681 25.81 -7.88 -2.67
N HIS A 682 25.78 -6.79 -3.43
CA HIS A 682 24.60 -5.92 -3.52
C HIS A 682 23.41 -6.57 -4.24
N ALA A 683 23.65 -7.57 -5.08
CA ALA A 683 22.59 -8.35 -5.73
C ALA A 683 22.00 -9.46 -4.82
N GLY A 684 22.49 -9.60 -3.59
CA GLY A 684 22.06 -10.66 -2.68
C GLY A 684 22.50 -12.06 -3.14
N ALA A 685 23.57 -12.16 -3.94
CA ALA A 685 24.02 -13.41 -4.58
C ALA A 685 25.13 -14.14 -3.80
N PHE A 686 25.31 -13.83 -2.51
CA PHE A 686 26.16 -14.59 -1.59
C PHE A 686 25.30 -15.35 -0.59
N ASP A 687 25.41 -16.69 -0.61
CA ASP A 687 24.91 -17.51 0.48
C ASP A 687 25.87 -17.34 1.67
N LEU A 688 25.42 -16.68 2.73
CA LEU A 688 26.21 -16.43 3.95
C LEU A 688 26.14 -17.64 4.88
N TYR A 689 27.28 -18.26 5.18
CA TYR A 689 27.37 -19.39 6.13
C TYR A 689 28.16 -19.00 7.38
N LEU A 690 27.49 -18.28 8.29
CA LEU A 690 28.09 -17.86 9.57
C LEU A 690 28.30 -19.08 10.49
N ARG A 691 29.56 -19.33 10.85
CA ARG A 691 29.97 -20.39 11.79
C ARG A 691 31.11 -19.90 12.68
N PRO A 692 31.41 -20.57 13.81
CA PRO A 692 32.65 -20.34 14.53
C PRO A 692 33.84 -20.68 13.62
N VAL A 693 34.74 -19.72 13.44
CA VAL A 693 35.95 -19.84 12.61
C VAL A 693 37.18 -19.44 13.42
N ASP A 694 38.23 -20.25 13.33
CA ASP A 694 39.53 -19.92 13.92
C ASP A 694 40.20 -18.79 13.12
N LEU A 695 40.45 -17.68 13.81
CA LEU A 695 41.05 -16.49 13.20
C LEU A 695 42.49 -16.75 12.72
N ASN A 696 43.22 -17.67 13.34
CA ASN A 696 44.59 -18.00 12.92
C ASN A 696 44.61 -18.72 11.57
N GLU A 697 43.67 -19.64 11.34
CA GLU A 697 43.53 -20.36 10.07
C GLU A 697 43.19 -19.39 8.93
N VAL A 698 42.26 -18.47 9.19
CA VAL A 698 41.83 -17.48 8.21
C VAL A 698 42.91 -16.43 7.93
N LEU A 699 43.62 -15.95 8.94
CA LEU A 699 44.77 -15.06 8.73
C LEU A 699 45.89 -15.76 7.95
N GLY A 700 46.16 -17.04 8.22
CA GLY A 700 47.11 -17.84 7.45
C GLY A 700 46.73 -17.89 5.98
N ALA A 701 45.51 -18.32 5.68
CA ALA A 701 44.99 -18.37 4.31
C ALA A 701 45.03 -17.00 3.62
N ALA A 702 44.65 -15.93 4.32
CA ALA A 702 44.62 -14.58 3.76
C ALA A 702 46.01 -14.05 3.40
N LEU A 703 47.04 -14.38 4.21
CA LEU A 703 48.42 -14.01 3.94
C LEU A 703 49.05 -14.84 2.82
N ASP A 704 48.69 -16.13 2.73
CA ASP A 704 49.13 -17.01 1.64
C ASP A 704 48.58 -16.51 0.29
N ASP A 705 47.32 -16.05 0.25
CA ASP A 705 46.69 -15.46 -0.94
C ASP A 705 47.36 -14.15 -1.41
N LEU A 706 48.08 -13.44 -0.53
CA LEU A 706 48.89 -12.27 -0.88
C LEU A 706 50.26 -12.63 -1.52
N GLY A 707 50.63 -13.92 -1.52
CA GLY A 707 51.88 -14.40 -2.07
C GLY A 707 53.12 -13.90 -1.32
N PRO A 708 54.26 -13.65 -1.99
CA PRO A 708 55.52 -13.27 -1.34
C PRO A 708 55.42 -12.00 -0.48
N GLY A 709 54.50 -11.09 -0.81
CA GLY A 709 54.26 -9.87 -0.04
C GLY A 709 53.60 -10.12 1.33
N GLY A 710 52.78 -11.17 1.45
CA GLY A 710 52.13 -11.54 2.71
C GLY A 710 53.11 -11.88 3.84
N HIS A 711 54.27 -12.44 3.47
CA HIS A 711 55.34 -12.81 4.40
C HIS A 711 56.04 -11.62 5.06
N SER A 712 55.85 -10.41 4.51
CA SER A 712 56.40 -9.20 5.10
C SER A 712 55.51 -8.65 6.23
N ILE A 713 54.23 -9.01 6.28
CA ILE A 713 53.26 -8.48 7.24
C ILE A 713 53.58 -8.98 8.65
N VAL A 714 53.69 -8.06 9.62
CA VAL A 714 54.00 -8.40 11.01
C VAL A 714 52.71 -8.69 11.78
N LEU A 715 52.62 -9.87 12.39
CA LEU A 715 51.48 -10.29 13.20
C LEU A 715 51.76 -10.09 14.70
N HIS A 716 50.85 -9.42 15.41
CA HIS A 716 50.85 -9.27 16.86
C HIS A 716 49.50 -9.76 17.40
N LEU A 717 49.42 -11.08 17.61
CA LEU A 717 48.20 -11.77 18.04
C LEU A 717 48.40 -12.33 19.47
N PRO A 718 47.38 -12.29 20.34
CA PRO A 718 47.39 -13.00 21.62
C PRO A 718 47.51 -14.53 21.43
N GLU A 719 48.12 -15.23 22.40
CA GLU A 719 48.29 -16.70 22.33
C GLU A 719 46.97 -17.48 22.27
N GLN A 720 45.87 -16.91 22.78
CA GLN A 720 44.55 -17.53 22.77
C GLN A 720 43.53 -16.51 22.24
N LEU A 721 43.06 -16.73 21.01
CA LEU A 721 41.99 -15.97 20.39
C LEU A 721 40.72 -16.84 20.35
N PRO A 722 39.54 -16.31 20.73
CA PRO A 722 38.28 -17.04 20.59
C PRO A 722 37.86 -17.10 19.11
N ASP A 723 37.11 -18.14 18.75
CA ASP A 723 36.54 -18.25 17.40
C ASP A 723 35.63 -17.06 17.09
N VAL A 724 35.74 -16.52 15.89
CA VAL A 724 34.86 -15.47 15.38
C VAL A 724 33.68 -16.09 14.65
N ILE A 725 32.48 -15.53 14.83
CA ILE A 725 31.31 -15.94 14.05
C ILE A 725 31.39 -15.23 12.69
N ALA A 726 31.77 -15.97 11.66
CA ALA A 726 31.98 -15.42 10.32
C ALA A 726 31.82 -16.52 9.24
N ASP A 727 31.69 -16.10 7.99
CA ASP A 727 31.93 -16.99 6.85
C ASP A 727 33.45 -17.00 6.59
N ALA A 728 34.07 -18.18 6.64
CA ALA A 728 35.52 -18.30 6.52
C ALA A 728 36.05 -17.75 5.19
N ALA A 729 35.33 -17.97 4.08
CA ALA A 729 35.79 -17.53 2.76
C ALA A 729 35.66 -16.01 2.60
N LEU A 730 34.56 -15.43 3.08
CA LEU A 730 34.36 -13.97 3.04
C LEU A 730 35.31 -13.24 3.98
N LEU A 731 35.60 -13.81 5.15
CA LEU A 731 36.56 -13.24 6.10
C LEU A 731 38.00 -13.29 5.56
N THR A 732 38.44 -14.44 5.00
CA THR A 732 39.74 -14.55 4.33
C THR A 732 39.87 -13.45 3.28
N ARG A 733 38.84 -13.30 2.44
CA ARG A 733 38.81 -12.29 1.39
C ARG A 733 38.92 -10.85 1.89
N ALA A 734 38.16 -10.50 2.94
CA ALA A 734 38.23 -9.17 3.55
C ALA A 734 39.63 -8.88 4.10
N LEU A 735 40.26 -9.85 4.77
CA LEU A 735 41.62 -9.70 5.31
C LEU A 735 42.69 -9.64 4.21
N THR A 736 42.55 -10.41 3.14
CA THR A 736 43.42 -10.31 1.95
C THR A 736 43.30 -8.93 1.30
N ALA A 737 42.08 -8.39 1.14
CA ALA A 737 41.87 -7.06 0.59
C ALA A 737 42.51 -5.95 1.46
N LEU A 738 42.35 -6.04 2.78
CA LEU A 738 42.97 -5.12 3.74
C LEU A 738 44.50 -5.24 3.76
N GLY A 739 45.04 -6.45 3.74
CA GLY A 739 46.48 -6.70 3.69
C GLY A 739 47.11 -6.21 2.40
N ALA A 740 46.46 -6.44 1.27
CA ALA A 740 46.88 -5.90 -0.02
C ALA A 740 46.87 -4.36 -0.01
N ASP A 741 45.87 -3.74 0.61
CA ASP A 741 45.83 -2.27 0.76
C ASP A 741 46.96 -1.74 1.61
N ALA A 742 47.23 -2.39 2.74
CA ALA A 742 48.28 -1.98 3.65
C ALA A 742 49.68 -2.14 3.02
N LEU A 743 49.93 -3.25 2.30
CA LEU A 743 51.18 -3.47 1.57
C LEU A 743 51.40 -2.44 0.46
N ARG A 744 50.35 -2.01 -0.23
CA ARG A 744 50.45 -0.99 -1.29
C ARG A 744 50.89 0.38 -0.78
N HIS A 745 50.52 0.71 0.45
CA HIS A 745 50.75 2.04 1.02
C HIS A 745 51.88 2.05 2.06
N SER A 746 52.41 0.89 2.41
CA SER A 746 53.59 0.74 3.26
C SER A 746 54.85 0.72 2.40
N PRO A 747 55.94 1.40 2.81
CA PRO A 747 57.21 1.32 2.11
C PRO A 747 57.88 -0.04 2.37
N PRO A 748 58.72 -0.54 1.44
CA PRO A 748 59.28 -1.91 1.51
C PRO A 748 60.19 -2.16 2.71
N ASP A 749 60.71 -1.13 3.35
CA ASP A 749 61.56 -1.17 4.55
C ASP A 749 60.74 -1.20 5.86
N ARG A 750 59.43 -0.96 5.80
CA ARG A 750 58.54 -0.95 6.96
C ARG A 750 57.23 -1.64 6.64
N PRO A 751 57.10 -2.94 6.94
CA PRO A 751 55.90 -3.67 6.63
C PRO A 751 54.70 -3.23 7.47
N PRO A 752 53.47 -3.52 7.01
CA PRO A 752 52.26 -3.31 7.79
C PRO A 752 52.16 -4.29 8.95
N VAL A 753 51.40 -3.89 9.98
CA VAL A 753 51.24 -4.64 11.24
C VAL A 753 49.77 -5.00 11.44
N PHE A 754 49.49 -6.28 11.70
CA PHE A 754 48.17 -6.78 12.09
C PHE A 754 48.18 -7.05 13.60
N THR A 755 47.19 -6.50 14.30
CA THR A 755 47.00 -6.68 15.75
C THR A 755 45.61 -7.20 16.01
N ALA A 756 45.44 -8.13 16.96
CA ALA A 756 44.12 -8.59 17.39
C ALA A 756 43.91 -8.35 18.89
N GLU A 757 42.75 -7.85 19.28
CA GLU A 757 42.36 -7.64 20.67
C GLU A 757 40.92 -8.14 20.90
N VAL A 758 40.67 -8.79 22.04
CA VAL A 758 39.31 -9.24 22.41
C VAL A 758 38.73 -8.24 23.42
N ARG A 759 37.56 -7.66 23.12
CA ARG A 759 36.82 -6.80 24.05
C ARG A 759 35.32 -7.05 23.96
N ALA A 760 34.68 -7.22 25.12
CA ALA A 760 33.22 -7.28 25.26
C ALA A 760 32.53 -8.28 24.31
N GLY A 761 33.09 -9.49 24.14
CA GLY A 761 32.51 -10.51 23.27
C GLY A 761 32.68 -10.23 21.77
N ARG A 762 33.60 -9.34 21.38
CA ARG A 762 33.98 -9.06 20.00
C ARG A 762 35.50 -9.12 19.83
N VAL A 763 35.96 -9.61 18.67
CA VAL A 763 37.37 -9.60 18.28
C VAL A 763 37.62 -8.40 17.38
N LYS A 764 38.62 -7.60 17.72
CA LYS A 764 39.04 -6.39 17.01
C LYS A 764 40.38 -6.65 16.32
N ILE A 765 40.38 -6.66 15.00
CA ILE A 765 41.56 -6.85 14.16
C ILE A 765 41.94 -5.49 13.59
N ARG A 766 43.07 -4.94 14.01
CA ARG A 766 43.60 -3.67 13.51
C ARG A 766 44.76 -3.94 12.56
N VAL A 767 44.61 -3.44 11.33
CA VAL A 767 45.64 -3.37 10.30
C VAL A 767 46.21 -1.97 10.29
N LYS A 768 47.52 -1.82 10.49
CA LYS A 768 48.23 -0.54 10.52
C LYS A 768 49.32 -0.51 9.45
N ASP A 769 49.37 0.57 8.69
CA ASP A 769 50.41 0.77 7.68
C ASP A 769 51.78 1.04 8.31
N GLY A 770 52.83 0.62 7.60
CA GLY A 770 54.19 1.07 7.85
C GLY A 770 54.36 2.50 7.34
N VAL A 771 54.88 3.40 8.17
CA VAL A 771 55.06 4.81 7.80
C VAL A 771 56.53 5.19 7.74
N PRO A 772 57.00 5.92 6.71
CA PRO A 772 58.37 6.41 6.65
C PRO A 772 58.63 7.46 7.74
N VAL A 773 59.77 7.35 8.44
CA VAL A 773 60.30 8.46 9.25
C VAL A 773 60.84 9.52 8.29
N ARG A 774 60.35 10.75 8.42
CA ARG A 774 60.64 11.94 7.58
C ARG A 774 62.03 11.93 6.91
N GLY A 775 62.03 12.04 5.59
CA GLY A 775 63.15 12.57 4.79
C GLY A 775 62.62 13.58 3.74
N PRO A 776 63.38 14.61 3.34
CA PRO A 776 62.84 15.78 2.63
C PRO A 776 62.50 15.59 1.14
N GLU A 777 62.62 14.38 0.56
CA GLU A 777 62.69 14.21 -0.91
C GLU A 777 61.60 13.33 -1.55
N LEU A 778 60.43 13.18 -0.94
CA LEU A 778 59.28 12.52 -1.61
C LEU A 778 58.05 13.45 -1.68
N GLY A 779 58.26 14.65 -2.23
CA GLY A 779 57.25 15.69 -2.41
C GLY A 779 56.16 15.43 -3.46
N ALA A 780 56.06 14.23 -4.04
CA ALA A 780 55.09 13.94 -5.10
C ALA A 780 54.18 12.72 -4.87
N ALA A 781 54.49 11.84 -3.91
CA ALA A 781 53.69 10.62 -3.64
C ALA A 781 52.82 10.71 -2.37
N ALA A 782 53.14 11.62 -1.44
CA ALA A 782 52.50 11.71 -0.13
C ALA A 782 51.34 12.72 -0.05
N SER A 783 50.94 13.33 -1.16
CA SER A 783 49.87 14.34 -1.22
C SER A 783 48.64 13.84 -1.98
N ARG A 784 48.06 12.72 -1.54
CA ARG A 784 46.64 12.43 -1.78
C ARG A 784 45.90 12.69 -0.48
N ALA A 785 44.95 13.62 -0.52
CA ALA A 785 44.19 14.06 0.64
C ALA A 785 43.63 12.85 1.44
N PRO A 786 43.72 12.86 2.79
CA PRO A 786 43.28 11.73 3.63
C PRO A 786 41.86 11.23 3.37
N GLY A 787 40.98 12.09 2.84
CA GLY A 787 39.60 11.73 2.51
C GLY A 787 39.43 10.80 1.30
N THR A 788 40.40 10.66 0.40
CA THR A 788 40.21 9.84 -0.82
C THR A 788 40.54 8.35 -0.65
N ARG A 789 41.31 7.97 0.38
CA ARG A 789 41.67 6.56 0.61
C ARG A 789 40.57 5.78 1.34
N ALA A 790 39.89 6.39 2.32
CA ALA A 790 38.79 5.75 3.05
C ALA A 790 37.62 5.33 2.12
N ASP A 791 37.54 5.96 0.95
CA ASP A 791 36.56 5.68 -0.10
C ASP A 791 37.06 4.70 -1.18
N SER A 792 38.23 4.06 -1.01
CA SER A 792 38.76 3.11 -2.00
C SER A 792 37.88 1.88 -2.15
N LEU A 793 37.88 1.28 -3.35
CA LEU A 793 37.08 0.08 -3.63
C LEU A 793 37.42 -1.06 -2.66
N ALA A 794 38.69 -1.25 -2.31
CA ALA A 794 39.14 -2.31 -1.41
C ALA A 794 38.63 -2.14 0.04
N LEU A 795 38.61 -0.91 0.56
CA LEU A 795 38.10 -0.65 1.92
C LEU A 795 36.57 -0.68 1.97
N ARG A 796 35.90 -0.28 0.89
CA ARG A 796 34.44 -0.43 0.75
C ARG A 796 34.04 -1.90 0.69
N LEU A 797 34.67 -2.70 -0.17
CA LEU A 797 34.45 -4.16 -0.21
C LEU A 797 34.67 -4.81 1.15
N SER A 798 35.76 -4.46 1.84
CA SER A 798 36.06 -5.00 3.17
C SER A 798 35.02 -4.59 4.22
N ARG A 799 34.44 -3.39 4.10
CA ARG A 799 33.35 -2.91 4.95
C ARG A 799 32.05 -3.67 4.67
N ASP A 800 31.67 -3.77 3.40
CA ASP A 800 30.45 -4.44 2.98
C ASP A 800 30.47 -5.94 3.36
N LEU A 801 31.62 -6.60 3.19
CA LEU A 801 31.83 -7.98 3.64
C LEU A 801 31.79 -8.11 5.17
N ALA A 802 32.35 -7.15 5.90
CA ALA A 802 32.30 -7.14 7.36
C ALA A 802 30.86 -6.95 7.87
N GLU A 803 30.12 -6.00 7.31
CA GLU A 803 28.72 -5.73 7.66
C GLU A 803 27.82 -6.93 7.33
N ALA A 804 28.06 -7.62 6.22
CA ALA A 804 27.37 -8.87 5.87
C ALA A 804 27.59 -10.01 6.91
N MET A 805 28.65 -9.92 7.72
CA MET A 805 28.97 -10.86 8.80
C MET A 805 28.68 -10.29 10.21
N ASP A 806 27.81 -9.29 10.33
CA ASP A 806 27.52 -8.57 11.59
C ASP A 806 28.75 -7.89 12.25
N GLY A 807 29.77 -7.65 11.44
CA GLY A 807 30.98 -6.93 11.77
C GLY A 807 30.94 -5.45 11.43
N ILE A 808 31.94 -4.70 11.90
CA ILE A 808 32.08 -3.26 11.66
C ILE A 808 33.53 -2.98 11.26
N LEU A 809 33.74 -2.21 10.18
CA LEU A 809 35.06 -1.75 9.76
C LEU A 809 35.19 -0.23 9.95
N GLU A 810 36.04 0.18 10.89
CA GLU A 810 36.35 1.60 11.15
C GLU A 810 37.74 1.95 10.61
N THR A 811 37.89 3.14 10.02
CA THR A 811 39.19 3.62 9.52
C THR A 811 39.61 4.86 10.29
N THR A 812 40.87 4.91 10.72
CA THR A 812 41.42 6.05 11.45
C THR A 812 42.78 6.44 10.86
N THR A 813 42.98 7.75 10.69
CA THR A 813 44.24 8.32 10.21
C THR A 813 44.89 9.10 11.35
N GLU A 814 45.98 8.56 11.91
CA GLU A 814 46.77 9.20 12.97
C GLU A 814 48.07 9.76 12.36
N GLY A 815 48.03 11.04 11.97
CA GLY A 815 49.16 11.69 11.30
C GLY A 815 49.44 11.03 9.93
N PRO A 816 50.69 10.60 9.64
CA PRO A 816 51.01 9.89 8.40
C PRO A 816 50.65 8.39 8.41
N ALA A 817 50.12 7.84 9.51
CA ALA A 817 49.73 6.44 9.63
C ALA A 817 48.23 6.24 9.37
N PHE A 818 47.89 5.34 8.45
CA PHE A 818 46.53 4.88 8.25
C PHE A 818 46.33 3.54 8.99
N SER A 819 45.16 3.36 9.59
CA SER A 819 44.77 2.11 10.23
C SER A 819 43.31 1.77 9.95
N ALA A 820 43.04 0.49 9.74
CA ALA A 820 41.70 -0.08 9.57
C ALA A 820 41.44 -1.07 10.70
N MET A 821 40.29 -0.95 11.37
CA MET A 821 39.87 -1.74 12.51
C MET A 821 38.63 -2.54 12.16
N LEU A 822 38.78 -3.85 11.96
CA LEU A 822 37.70 -4.80 11.71
C LEU A 822 37.24 -5.40 13.04
N THR A 823 35.97 -5.22 13.40
CA THR A 823 35.38 -5.76 14.63
C THR A 823 34.36 -6.84 14.28
N LEU A 824 34.54 -8.07 14.77
CA LEU A 824 33.66 -9.22 14.50
C LEU A 824 33.07 -9.81 15.80
N PRO A 825 31.87 -10.40 15.75
CA PRO A 825 31.29 -11.11 16.90
C PRO A 825 32.14 -12.34 17.26
N SER A 826 32.45 -12.51 18.56
CA SER A 826 33.13 -13.71 19.05
C SER A 826 32.11 -14.75 19.52
N SER A 827 32.44 -16.03 19.40
CA SER A 827 31.64 -17.16 19.90
C SER A 827 31.60 -17.26 21.44
N ALA A 828 32.44 -16.50 22.16
CA ALA A 828 32.53 -16.55 23.61
C ALA A 828 31.43 -15.70 24.30
N PRO A 829 30.69 -16.23 25.29
CA PRO A 829 29.75 -15.43 26.08
C PRO A 829 30.51 -14.36 26.88
N GLY A 830 30.00 -13.12 26.87
CA GLY A 830 30.64 -11.96 27.49
C GLY A 830 30.99 -12.17 28.97
N GLY A 831 32.24 -12.53 29.23
CA GLY A 831 32.83 -12.56 30.56
C GLY A 831 33.26 -11.16 30.98
N SER A 832 32.74 -10.73 32.13
CA SER A 832 33.07 -9.51 32.86
C SER A 832 34.58 -9.22 32.90
N ALA A 833 34.94 -7.96 32.67
CA ALA A 833 36.25 -7.42 33.03
C ALA A 833 36.53 -7.63 34.52
N THR A 834 37.39 -8.59 34.85
CA THR A 834 38.11 -8.56 36.13
C THR A 834 39.31 -7.62 35.96
N SER A 835 39.16 -6.43 36.53
CA SER A 835 40.27 -5.60 36.99
C SER A 835 41.24 -6.48 37.80
N GLY A 836 42.44 -6.67 37.28
CA GLY A 836 43.55 -7.36 37.93
C GLY A 836 44.81 -6.51 37.79
N ARG A 837 44.88 -5.44 38.57
CA ARG A 837 46.14 -4.80 38.94
C ARG A 837 46.79 -5.71 39.98
N VAL A 838 47.93 -6.34 39.71
CA VAL A 838 49.06 -6.58 40.64
C VAL A 838 50.26 -7.07 39.81
N GLU A 839 51.35 -6.30 39.96
CA GLU A 839 52.79 -6.52 39.63
C GLU A 839 53.25 -6.71 38.18
#